data_AF-A0A943Q3P7-F1
#
_entry.id   AF-A0A943Q3P7-F1
#
_cell.length_a   1.000
_cell.length_b   1.000
_cell.length_c   1.000
_cell.angle_alpha   90.00
_cell.angle_beta   90.00
_cell.angle_gamma   90.00
#
_symmetry.space_group_name_H-M   'P 1'
#
loop_
_entity.id
_entity.type
_entity.pdbx_description
1 polymer ?
#
loop_
_entity_poly.entity_id
_entity_poly.type
_entity_poly.pdbx_seq_one_letter_code
_entity_poly.pdbx_strand_id
1 'polypeptide(L)'
;MKKRTTLLAALLAACAFGSCSKNEDHVIKQQKAQVWATSSTEKVLQNRTDLYPESVRAEKISVFAARGEYESAQVIITGGSSEETYEIAVNDLTGGGETFSKDNISLYHEKYAEVAKNYENTSAPAGFYPDALVPYEAIVKRGENTVAAAENQGIYITFHIPETQAAGTYTGSLSLKIGGEEKNVPVELTIYDFAVSKEVHSKSVFLTQWHYHSGELDSTQGMMDAYTEKLIEYRLAPNVLATDLKNTEEDMDYYVDKAAKYLADPACSNLGFPYQTEVVDGETCIDAEFFKAYLRKFVLRSYKDNFDYCAKLTNYYGIIDEPQLTGAKNRVKVVLRVYKAAIEEIAREIEGGALTAENVSAELKAQIAQSVRNIRCVVTASYEAGLAESVETWCPNIAYYDYEAEKYADQEEKWWYTCNNPKAPYPTLHTEDTLLSARTMGWMMNEYNITGNLYWAVNIYAQYENNAYKPLDDYFSQASHFPNVNGDGYLFYPGGQYGLSSPIASIRLEALRDGLEEYEIGYALKNAYANLPKENAEESFNGIYKNLTSSLYSGTRVNTTVQSFAAARRNLYDLAALAGSEANVCLTNFTDDDYGHLSYEIYAKKGYDLKNGGKTLTPVRENGDYSVYELAFDLSKDENEIALSVACGGKIYTFEKYLGGKVTAYKAEQFAGNFSVLDGATVEAELVPALTGGNDTWMNVKVGKAASKKWQNFKWTNELFSSLNAQSKKLVFHIYLSGDKELPLTVSAKYKNSSILSDLSKCTLKPGMNVVMISGLDAFEWDRLGGVEYLAFYLGAKKGNAAVNGLYIADVAAYSV
;
A
#
# COMPACT_ATOMS: atom_id res chain seq x y z
N MET A 1 19.82 -78.01 29.66
CA MET A 1 19.47 -78.33 28.25
C MET A 1 19.45 -77.02 27.46
N LYS A 2 20.48 -76.78 26.64
CA LYS A 2 20.44 -76.60 25.16
C LYS A 2 19.61 -75.37 24.71
N LYS A 3 20.27 -74.28 24.31
CA LYS A 3 20.82 -73.92 22.97
C LYS A 3 19.74 -73.22 22.12
N ARG A 4 19.90 -71.92 21.80
CA ARG A 4 20.71 -71.29 20.72
C ARG A 4 20.05 -71.41 19.33
N THR A 5 19.97 -70.25 18.64
CA THR A 5 20.12 -70.01 17.16
C THR A 5 19.00 -70.54 16.22
N THR A 6 18.55 -69.91 15.13
CA THR A 6 18.67 -68.58 14.47
C THR A 6 17.62 -68.48 13.33
N LEU A 7 17.31 -67.25 12.89
CA LEU A 7 17.04 -66.78 11.50
C LEU A 7 15.67 -66.97 10.77
N LEU A 8 15.13 -65.79 10.39
CA LEU A 8 14.53 -65.37 9.09
C LEU A 8 13.14 -65.88 8.61
N ALA A 9 12.17 -64.96 8.51
CA ALA A 9 11.60 -64.40 7.24
C ALA A 9 10.12 -63.94 7.36
N ALA A 10 9.89 -62.67 6.96
CA ALA A 10 8.72 -62.01 6.36
C ALA A 10 7.26 -62.50 6.63
N LEU A 11 6.38 -61.60 7.11
CA LEU A 11 5.31 -60.92 6.34
C LEU A 11 4.42 -60.01 7.23
N LEU A 12 3.75 -59.05 6.57
CA LEU A 12 2.86 -57.98 7.07
C LEU A 12 1.84 -58.36 8.18
N ALA A 13 1.61 -57.44 9.13
CA ALA A 13 0.39 -56.57 9.19
C ALA A 13 0.08 -56.04 10.61
N ALA A 14 -0.23 -54.74 10.65
CA ALA A 14 -1.09 -54.01 11.59
C ALA A 14 -0.67 -53.77 13.06
N CYS A 15 -0.44 -52.46 13.32
CA CYS A 15 -0.89 -51.66 14.47
C CYS A 15 -0.43 -52.02 15.90
N ALA A 16 0.44 -51.18 16.47
CA ALA A 16 0.25 -50.59 17.80
C ALA A 16 1.30 -49.49 18.07
N PHE A 17 0.80 -48.27 18.30
CA PHE A 17 1.36 -47.14 19.05
C PHE A 17 2.83 -47.22 19.49
N GLY A 18 3.69 -46.50 18.76
CA GLY A 18 5.02 -46.09 19.21
C GLY A 18 5.07 -44.57 19.34
N SER A 19 5.15 -44.10 20.58
CA SER A 19 5.34 -42.72 21.02
C SER A 19 6.43 -41.99 20.21
N CYS A 20 6.04 -41.07 19.33
CA CYS A 20 6.93 -40.01 18.88
C CYS A 20 7.04 -38.97 19.99
N SER A 21 8.26 -38.80 20.49
CA SER A 21 8.68 -37.74 21.39
C SER A 21 8.13 -36.39 20.92
N LYS A 22 7.36 -35.72 21.80
CA LYS A 22 7.07 -34.30 21.68
C LYS A 22 8.41 -33.57 21.60
N ASN A 23 8.61 -32.79 20.54
CA ASN A 23 9.58 -31.69 20.60
C ASN A 23 9.10 -30.81 21.74
N GLU A 24 9.88 -30.73 22.82
CA GLU A 24 9.66 -29.75 23.88
C GLU A 24 9.90 -28.36 23.27
N ASP A 25 8.86 -27.53 23.34
CA ASP A 25 8.90 -26.13 22.95
C ASP A 25 10.02 -25.41 23.71
N HIS A 26 10.85 -24.66 22.99
CA HIS A 26 11.80 -23.72 23.56
C HIS A 26 11.06 -22.51 24.16
N VAL A 27 10.31 -22.72 25.25
CA VAL A 27 9.84 -21.62 26.08
C VAL A 27 11.04 -21.14 26.89
N ILE A 28 11.63 -20.02 26.49
CA ILE A 28 12.60 -19.31 27.33
C ILE A 28 11.85 -18.95 28.62
N LYS A 29 12.22 -19.59 29.74
CA LYS A 29 11.71 -19.22 31.07
C LYS A 29 12.31 -17.88 31.47
N GLN A 30 11.80 -16.77 30.91
CA GLN A 30 12.18 -15.43 31.31
C GLN A 30 11.62 -15.15 32.72
N GLN A 31 12.49 -14.71 33.61
CA GLN A 31 12.14 -14.49 35.03
C GLN A 31 11.51 -13.11 35.27
N LYS A 32 11.75 -12.14 34.36
CA LYS A 32 11.25 -10.77 34.42
C LYS A 32 10.73 -10.33 33.06
N ALA A 33 9.74 -9.44 33.04
CA ALA A 33 9.21 -8.86 31.82
C ALA A 33 10.26 -8.03 31.04
N GLN A 34 10.24 -8.14 29.72
CA GLN A 34 11.06 -7.36 28.79
C GLN A 34 10.23 -6.24 28.16
N VAL A 35 10.87 -5.13 27.83
CA VAL A 35 10.23 -3.97 27.18
C VAL A 35 11.07 -3.58 26.00
N TRP A 36 10.43 -3.39 24.86
CA TRP A 36 11.07 -2.99 23.61
C TRP A 36 10.08 -2.20 22.74
N ALA A 37 10.60 -1.34 21.88
CA ALA A 37 9.84 -0.58 20.91
C ALA A 37 9.95 -1.21 19.51
N THR A 38 8.96 -0.95 18.66
CA THR A 38 8.99 -1.33 17.23
C THR A 38 8.15 -0.39 16.38
N SER A 39 8.21 -0.57 15.07
CA SER A 39 7.44 0.17 14.08
C SER A 39 5.94 0.01 14.28
N SER A 40 5.17 1.05 13.99
CA SER A 40 3.69 1.00 13.89
C SER A 40 3.19 -0.04 12.87
N THR A 41 4.03 -0.44 11.92
CA THR A 41 3.69 -1.37 10.83
C THR A 41 4.02 -2.84 11.11
N GLU A 42 4.63 -3.15 12.25
CA GLU A 42 4.91 -4.52 12.68
C GLU A 42 3.71 -5.10 13.43
N LYS A 43 3.28 -6.34 13.15
CA LYS A 43 2.21 -6.98 13.94
C LYS A 43 2.81 -7.95 14.94
N VAL A 44 2.86 -7.55 16.21
CA VAL A 44 3.45 -8.37 17.27
C VAL A 44 2.40 -9.25 17.94
N LEU A 45 2.27 -10.49 17.46
CA LEU A 45 1.36 -11.51 17.98
C LEU A 45 1.56 -11.75 19.49
N GLN A 46 0.44 -11.84 20.21
CA GLN A 46 0.39 -12.05 21.67
C GLN A 46 1.13 -13.32 22.10
N ASN A 47 0.86 -14.43 21.43
CA ASN A 47 1.28 -15.78 21.83
C ASN A 47 2.55 -16.29 21.14
N ARG A 48 3.29 -15.43 20.42
CA ARG A 48 4.43 -15.83 19.57
C ARG A 48 5.69 -15.00 19.84
N THR A 49 6.22 -15.07 21.05
CA THR A 49 7.45 -14.37 21.46
C THR A 49 8.70 -14.83 20.70
N ASP A 50 8.64 -16.00 20.06
CA ASP A 50 9.71 -16.63 19.28
C ASP A 50 9.91 -16.03 17.88
N LEU A 51 8.95 -15.25 17.37
CA LEU A 51 8.97 -14.76 15.99
C LEU A 51 9.76 -13.46 15.78
N TYR A 52 10.04 -12.69 16.84
CA TYR A 52 10.56 -11.33 16.72
C TYR A 52 12.05 -11.26 17.07
N PRO A 53 12.97 -11.29 16.09
CA PRO A 53 14.41 -11.21 16.34
C PRO A 53 14.82 -9.83 16.87
N GLU A 54 16.05 -9.69 17.36
CA GLU A 54 16.58 -8.40 17.85
C GLU A 54 16.55 -7.28 16.79
N SER A 55 16.61 -7.62 15.49
CA SER A 55 16.56 -6.65 14.40
C SER A 55 15.24 -5.88 14.26
N VAL A 56 14.15 -6.37 14.86
CA VAL A 56 12.85 -5.68 14.90
C VAL A 56 12.57 -5.07 16.27
N ARG A 57 13.51 -5.15 17.22
CA ARG A 57 13.38 -4.62 18.58
C ARG A 57 14.29 -3.41 18.75
N ALA A 58 13.72 -2.29 19.18
CA ALA A 58 14.46 -1.07 19.51
C ALA A 58 14.35 -0.77 21.01
N GLU A 59 15.37 -0.14 21.58
CA GLU A 59 15.29 0.37 22.97
C GLU A 59 14.59 1.74 23.06
N LYS A 60 14.45 2.44 21.94
CA LYS A 60 13.92 3.81 21.83
C LYS A 60 12.82 3.87 20.77
N ILE A 61 11.74 4.57 21.08
CA ILE A 61 10.74 5.00 20.09
C ILE A 61 11.36 6.09 19.22
N SER A 62 11.46 5.86 17.92
CA SER A 62 12.01 6.83 16.96
C SER A 62 11.00 7.06 15.85
N VAL A 63 10.45 8.27 15.81
CA VAL A 63 9.36 8.63 14.90
C VAL A 63 9.71 9.92 14.17
N PHE A 64 9.32 10.04 12.90
CA PHE A 64 9.35 11.32 12.19
C PHE A 64 8.03 11.59 11.49
N ALA A 65 7.61 12.84 11.48
CA ALA A 65 6.32 13.27 10.97
C ALA A 65 6.38 14.72 10.47
N ALA A 66 5.41 15.13 9.67
CA ALA A 66 5.19 16.51 9.28
C ALA A 66 4.11 17.15 10.16
N ARG A 67 3.95 18.47 10.05
CA ARG A 67 2.92 19.17 10.82
C ARG A 67 1.53 18.83 10.28
N GLY A 68 0.54 18.68 11.14
CA GLY A 68 -0.82 18.24 10.78
C GLY A 68 -0.95 16.74 10.50
N GLU A 69 0.11 15.95 10.71
CA GLU A 69 0.12 14.49 10.51
C GLU A 69 -0.11 13.74 11.82
N TYR A 70 -0.57 12.50 11.72
CA TYR A 70 -0.44 11.49 12.77
C TYR A 70 0.68 10.51 12.40
N GLU A 71 1.53 10.16 13.36
CA GLU A 71 2.45 9.03 13.19
C GLU A 71 2.54 8.23 14.48
N SER A 72 2.73 6.93 14.35
CA SER A 72 2.62 6.00 15.46
C SER A 72 3.86 5.14 15.65
N ALA A 73 3.97 4.53 16.83
CA ALA A 73 4.93 3.49 17.16
C ALA A 73 4.32 2.50 18.16
N GLN A 74 5.03 1.40 18.43
CA GLN A 74 4.60 0.40 19.40
C GLN A 74 5.62 0.26 20.52
N VAL A 75 5.12 0.05 21.74
CA VAL A 75 5.88 -0.50 22.86
C VAL A 75 5.29 -1.86 23.19
N ILE A 76 6.15 -2.87 23.20
CA ILE A 76 5.79 -4.24 23.54
C ILE A 76 6.33 -4.59 24.92
N ILE A 77 5.46 -5.13 25.76
CA ILE A 77 5.83 -5.78 27.00
C ILE A 77 5.77 -7.30 26.76
N THR A 78 6.91 -7.98 26.82
CA THR A 78 6.95 -9.45 26.84
C THR A 78 6.94 -9.91 28.30
N GLY A 79 5.87 -10.56 28.74
CA GLY A 79 5.63 -10.94 30.12
C GLY A 79 6.65 -11.92 30.70
N GLY A 80 6.92 -11.80 32.00
CA GLY A 80 7.83 -12.68 32.73
C GLY A 80 7.21 -14.04 33.08
N SER A 81 7.53 -14.55 34.27
CA SER A 81 7.08 -15.87 34.73
C SER A 81 5.65 -15.92 35.29
N SER A 82 5.00 -14.77 35.46
CA SER A 82 3.64 -14.63 35.97
C SER A 82 2.95 -13.45 35.29
N GLU A 83 1.63 -13.41 35.37
CA GLU A 83 0.86 -12.23 34.97
C GLU A 83 1.24 -11.02 35.83
N GLU A 84 1.36 -9.86 35.19
CA GLU A 84 1.70 -8.59 35.85
C GLU A 84 0.76 -7.48 35.35
N THR A 85 0.35 -6.58 36.25
CA THR A 85 -0.30 -5.33 35.87
C THR A 85 0.75 -4.33 35.39
N TYR A 86 0.40 -3.49 34.41
CA TYR A 86 1.25 -2.38 33.98
C TYR A 86 0.54 -1.02 34.01
N GLU A 87 1.30 0.02 34.33
CA GLU A 87 0.90 1.42 34.30
C GLU A 87 1.79 2.16 33.29
N ILE A 88 1.21 2.88 32.32
CA ILE A 88 1.98 3.71 31.38
C ILE A 88 1.47 5.15 31.37
N ALA A 89 2.39 6.12 31.26
CA ALA A 89 2.08 7.53 31.14
C ALA A 89 3.01 8.24 30.13
N VAL A 90 2.44 9.21 29.42
CA VAL A 90 3.15 10.11 28.52
C VAL A 90 3.70 11.31 29.27
N ASN A 91 4.88 11.79 28.84
CA ASN A 91 5.50 13.00 29.34
C ASN A 91 5.73 13.97 28.18
N ASP A 92 5.87 15.26 28.49
CA ASP A 92 6.23 16.26 27.50
C ASP A 92 7.59 15.91 26.88
N LEU A 93 7.73 16.16 25.57
CA LEU A 93 9.02 16.06 24.89
C LEU A 93 9.61 17.45 24.72
N THR A 94 10.93 17.56 24.78
CA THR A 94 11.64 18.85 24.68
C THR A 94 12.64 18.82 23.55
N GLY A 95 12.72 19.92 22.80
CA GLY A 95 13.59 20.02 21.64
C GLY A 95 13.03 21.02 20.62
N GLY A 96 13.69 21.20 19.48
CA GLY A 96 13.23 22.16 18.46
C GLY A 96 13.10 23.63 18.91
N GLY A 97 13.56 23.98 20.11
CA GLY A 97 13.37 25.31 20.71
C GLY A 97 12.10 25.47 21.55
N GLU A 98 11.28 24.43 21.71
CA GLU A 98 10.03 24.47 22.48
C GLU A 98 9.65 23.10 23.11
N THR A 99 8.41 22.97 23.57
CA THR A 99 7.85 21.75 24.15
C THR A 99 6.82 21.14 23.21
N PHE A 100 6.91 19.84 22.98
CA PHE A 100 5.84 19.05 22.39
C PHE A 100 4.99 18.48 23.53
N SER A 101 3.77 18.99 23.67
CA SER A 101 2.87 18.64 24.77
C SER A 101 2.53 17.16 24.75
N LYS A 102 2.54 16.53 25.93
CA LYS A 102 2.05 15.16 26.11
C LYS A 102 0.58 14.96 25.71
N ASP A 103 -0.21 16.03 25.68
CA ASP A 103 -1.62 15.97 25.27
C ASP A 103 -1.79 15.63 23.78
N ASN A 104 -0.70 15.73 23.01
CA ASN A 104 -0.62 15.32 21.61
C ASN A 104 -0.18 13.86 21.44
N ILE A 105 -0.05 13.09 22.53
CA ILE A 105 0.38 11.69 22.53
C ILE A 105 -0.75 10.82 23.09
N SER A 106 -1.33 10.00 22.23
CA SER A 106 -2.39 9.06 22.58
C SER A 106 -1.81 7.67 22.88
N LEU A 107 -2.37 7.00 23.89
CA LEU A 107 -2.00 5.63 24.27
C LEU A 107 -3.18 4.68 24.05
N TYR A 108 -2.93 3.57 23.38
CA TYR A 108 -3.90 2.51 23.15
C TYR A 108 -3.36 1.15 23.59
N HIS A 109 -4.20 0.36 24.22
CA HIS A 109 -3.95 -1.06 24.44
C HIS A 109 -4.35 -1.83 23.18
N GLU A 110 -3.43 -2.64 22.66
CA GLU A 110 -3.74 -3.55 21.56
C GLU A 110 -4.54 -4.74 22.08
N LYS A 111 -5.77 -4.89 21.59
CA LYS A 111 -6.53 -6.13 21.74
C LYS A 111 -6.19 -7.09 20.62
N TYR A 112 -6.17 -8.37 20.98
CA TYR A 112 -5.75 -9.43 20.09
C TYR A 112 -6.93 -10.28 19.63
N ALA A 113 -7.01 -10.48 18.31
CA ALA A 113 -7.99 -11.34 17.67
C ALA A 113 -7.32 -12.63 17.18
N GLU A 114 -7.96 -13.78 17.42
CA GLU A 114 -7.48 -15.08 17.00
C GLU A 114 -7.64 -15.25 15.48
N VAL A 115 -6.51 -15.54 14.84
CA VAL A 115 -6.42 -16.09 13.49
C VAL A 115 -6.11 -17.57 13.62
N ALA A 116 -7.15 -18.40 13.67
CA ALA A 116 -7.02 -19.86 13.78
C ALA A 116 -6.44 -20.49 12.51
N LYS A 117 -6.67 -19.84 11.36
CA LYS A 117 -6.15 -20.24 10.06
C LYS A 117 -5.84 -19.00 9.22
N ASN A 118 -4.65 -18.98 8.62
CA ASN A 118 -4.27 -18.01 7.61
C ASN A 118 -5.00 -18.33 6.28
N TYR A 119 -5.70 -17.35 5.72
CA TYR A 119 -6.35 -17.43 4.41
C TYR A 119 -5.67 -16.58 3.33
N GLU A 120 -4.63 -15.84 3.68
CA GLU A 120 -3.75 -15.13 2.76
C GLU A 120 -2.74 -16.06 2.10
N ASN A 121 -2.22 -15.67 0.92
CA ASN A 121 -1.13 -16.39 0.27
C ASN A 121 0.24 -15.99 0.83
N THR A 122 0.35 -15.94 2.16
CA THR A 122 1.57 -15.55 2.89
C THR A 122 2.07 -16.70 3.76
N SER A 123 3.27 -16.54 4.31
CA SER A 123 3.82 -17.40 5.36
C SER A 123 3.38 -16.98 6.78
N ALA A 124 2.43 -16.03 6.91
CA ALA A 124 1.98 -15.55 8.21
C ALA A 124 1.40 -16.72 9.04
N PRO A 125 1.77 -16.87 10.32
CA PRO A 125 1.34 -18.00 11.13
C PRO A 125 -0.08 -17.81 11.68
N ALA A 126 -0.73 -18.90 12.11
CA ALA A 126 -1.87 -18.78 13.01
C ALA A 126 -1.41 -18.20 14.37
N GLY A 127 -2.31 -17.50 15.07
CA GLY A 127 -2.04 -16.90 16.37
C GLY A 127 -2.97 -15.74 16.71
N PHE A 128 -2.63 -15.00 17.75
CA PHE A 128 -3.41 -13.88 18.26
C PHE A 128 -2.81 -12.57 17.75
N TYR A 129 -3.45 -11.96 16.76
CA TYR A 129 -2.97 -10.77 16.05
C TYR A 129 -3.49 -9.49 16.72
N PRO A 130 -2.65 -8.45 16.92
CA PRO A 130 -3.14 -7.17 17.42
C PRO A 130 -4.02 -6.52 16.35
N ASP A 131 -5.18 -6.00 16.76
CA ASP A 131 -6.07 -5.31 15.82
C ASP A 131 -6.80 -4.13 16.46
N ALA A 132 -7.66 -4.33 17.48
CA ALA A 132 -8.40 -3.21 18.07
C ALA A 132 -7.52 -2.34 18.98
N LEU A 133 -7.56 -1.02 18.81
CA LEU A 133 -6.78 -0.05 19.58
C LEU A 133 -7.63 0.63 20.66
N VAL A 134 -7.79 -0.02 21.81
CA VAL A 134 -8.65 0.49 22.87
C VAL A 134 -7.93 1.59 23.65
N PRO A 135 -8.51 2.79 23.84
CA PRO A 135 -7.90 3.86 24.63
C PRO A 135 -7.45 3.36 26.01
N TYR A 136 -6.21 3.64 26.37
CA TYR A 136 -5.59 3.06 27.57
C TYR A 136 -6.36 3.35 28.86
N GLU A 137 -6.92 4.56 29.00
CA GLU A 137 -7.75 4.90 30.17
C GLU A 137 -9.00 4.02 30.33
N ALA A 138 -9.60 3.59 29.21
CA ALA A 138 -10.77 2.72 29.24
C ALA A 138 -10.41 1.30 29.69
N ILE A 139 -9.21 0.84 29.34
CA ILE A 139 -8.64 -0.45 29.75
C ILE A 139 -8.33 -0.45 31.25
N VAL A 140 -7.73 0.63 31.76
CA VAL A 140 -7.47 0.79 33.19
C VAL A 140 -8.77 0.78 33.99
N LYS A 141 -9.82 1.46 33.53
CA LYS A 141 -11.15 1.45 34.19
C LYS A 141 -11.75 0.04 34.30
N ARG A 142 -11.42 -0.84 33.37
CA ARG A 142 -11.84 -2.26 33.38
C ARG A 142 -10.87 -3.19 34.10
N GLY A 143 -9.70 -2.70 34.51
CA GLY A 143 -8.65 -3.53 35.13
C GLY A 143 -8.01 -4.52 34.17
N GLU A 144 -8.02 -4.21 32.86
CA GLU A 144 -7.50 -5.08 31.80
C GLU A 144 -6.06 -4.70 31.39
N ASN A 145 -5.42 -3.78 32.10
CA ASN A 145 -4.03 -3.34 31.90
C ASN A 145 -3.03 -4.38 32.46
N THR A 146 -3.12 -5.60 31.97
CA THR A 146 -2.28 -6.75 32.37
C THR A 146 -1.49 -7.30 31.21
N VAL A 147 -0.36 -7.93 31.50
CA VAL A 147 0.41 -8.74 30.56
C VAL A 147 0.52 -10.16 31.13
N ALA A 148 0.14 -11.16 30.34
CA ALA A 148 0.20 -12.56 30.74
C ALA A 148 1.64 -13.10 30.72
N ALA A 149 1.87 -14.20 31.45
CA ALA A 149 3.19 -14.83 31.53
C ALA A 149 3.65 -15.33 30.15
N ALA A 150 4.88 -14.98 29.75
CA ALA A 150 5.48 -15.35 28.47
C ALA A 150 4.70 -14.96 27.20
N GLU A 151 3.80 -13.99 27.30
CA GLU A 151 3.06 -13.41 26.16
C GLU A 151 3.47 -11.96 25.91
N ASN A 152 3.23 -11.47 24.70
CA ASN A 152 3.40 -10.07 24.33
C ASN A 152 2.13 -9.29 24.65
N GLN A 153 2.27 -8.08 25.18
CA GLN A 153 1.21 -7.08 25.22
C GLN A 153 1.71 -5.80 24.55
N GLY A 154 1.06 -5.42 23.47
CA GLY A 154 1.33 -4.21 22.72
C GLY A 154 0.60 -3.00 23.31
N ILE A 155 1.31 -1.88 23.30
CA ILE A 155 0.80 -0.55 23.59
C ILE A 155 1.12 0.29 22.35
N TYR A 156 0.07 0.65 21.62
CA TYR A 156 0.17 1.48 20.43
C TYR A 156 0.16 2.95 20.84
N ILE A 157 1.06 3.74 20.28
CA ILE A 157 1.32 5.12 20.68
C ILE A 157 1.24 5.98 19.44
N THR A 158 0.35 6.97 19.45
CA THR A 158 0.13 7.87 18.31
C THR A 158 0.51 9.30 18.69
N PHE A 159 1.35 9.92 17.87
CA PHE A 159 1.75 11.32 17.96
C PHE A 159 0.93 12.13 16.94
N HIS A 160 0.06 13.02 17.41
CA HIS A 160 -0.62 13.99 16.55
C HIS A 160 0.20 15.28 16.50
N ILE A 161 0.69 15.68 15.34
CA ILE A 161 1.55 16.85 15.23
C ILE A 161 0.71 18.10 14.95
N PRO A 162 0.59 19.08 15.86
CA PRO A 162 -0.15 20.30 15.56
C PRO A 162 0.48 21.07 14.38
N GLU A 163 -0.35 21.71 13.55
CA GLU A 163 0.13 22.55 12.45
C GLU A 163 1.06 23.68 12.89
N THR A 164 0.89 24.14 14.12
CA THR A 164 1.65 25.24 14.72
C THR A 164 2.95 24.79 15.39
N GLN A 165 3.17 23.48 15.56
CA GLN A 165 4.38 22.96 16.21
C GLN A 165 5.61 23.27 15.35
N ALA A 166 6.68 23.77 15.95
CA ALA A 166 7.94 24.04 15.27
C ALA A 166 8.63 22.75 14.84
N ALA A 167 9.19 22.78 13.64
CA ALA A 167 10.05 21.72 13.13
C ALA A 167 11.31 21.56 13.98
N GLY A 168 11.79 20.31 14.10
CA GLY A 168 12.97 19.97 14.89
C GLY A 168 12.85 18.61 15.56
N THR A 169 13.90 18.21 16.27
CA THR A 169 13.94 16.96 17.03
C THR A 169 13.60 17.22 18.48
N TYR A 170 12.63 16.46 19.01
CA TYR A 170 12.15 16.47 20.38
C TYR A 170 12.48 15.15 21.05
N THR A 171 12.97 15.19 22.29
CA THR A 171 13.35 14.00 23.04
C THR A 171 12.74 14.01 24.44
N GLY A 172 12.50 12.82 24.96
CA GLY A 172 11.91 12.58 26.28
C GLY A 172 11.76 11.09 26.54
N SER A 173 10.81 10.72 27.40
CA SER A 173 10.51 9.30 27.68
C SER A 173 9.09 9.09 28.14
N LEU A 174 8.54 7.90 27.88
CA LEU A 174 7.34 7.40 28.54
C LEU A 174 7.70 6.75 29.87
N SER A 175 6.85 6.92 30.88
CA SER A 175 6.99 6.26 32.17
C SER A 175 6.18 4.97 32.16
N LEU A 176 6.82 3.82 32.36
CA LEU A 176 6.20 2.50 32.35
C LEU A 176 6.51 1.79 33.67
N LYS A 177 5.50 1.21 34.31
CA LYS A 177 5.65 0.41 35.52
C LYS A 177 5.04 -0.95 35.30
N ILE A 178 5.78 -2.02 35.58
CA ILE A 178 5.32 -3.41 35.41
C ILE A 178 5.52 -4.15 36.73
N GLY A 179 4.46 -4.73 37.30
CA GLY A 179 4.56 -5.46 38.57
C GLY A 179 5.07 -4.60 39.75
N GLY A 180 5.00 -3.26 39.63
CA GLY A 180 5.57 -2.34 40.61
C GLY A 180 6.95 -1.76 40.23
N GLU A 181 7.68 -2.36 39.30
CA GLU A 181 9.01 -1.90 38.86
C GLU A 181 8.91 -0.84 37.77
N GLU A 182 9.56 0.30 37.97
CA GLU A 182 9.56 1.44 37.05
C GLU A 182 10.64 1.30 35.96
N LYS A 183 10.28 1.69 34.73
CA LYS A 183 11.10 1.70 33.52
C LYS A 183 10.79 2.96 32.71
N ASN A 184 11.80 3.53 32.08
CA ASN A 184 11.62 4.61 31.12
C ASN A 184 11.77 4.06 29.71
N VAL A 185 10.87 4.44 28.81
CA VAL A 185 10.98 4.15 27.37
C VAL A 185 11.38 5.44 26.66
N PRO A 186 12.63 5.58 26.20
CA PRO A 186 13.09 6.77 25.48
C PRO A 186 12.27 7.05 24.22
N VAL A 187 12.03 8.32 23.94
CA VAL A 187 11.31 8.81 22.75
C VAL A 187 12.15 9.86 22.03
N GLU A 188 12.22 9.75 20.71
CA GLU A 188 12.73 10.74 19.79
C GLU A 188 11.72 10.97 18.66
N LEU A 189 11.24 12.21 18.56
CA LEU A 189 10.28 12.66 17.54
C LEU A 189 10.95 13.73 16.68
N THR A 190 11.03 13.51 15.37
CA THR A 190 11.52 14.52 14.41
C THR A 190 10.37 15.11 13.61
N ILE A 191 10.16 16.41 13.73
CA ILE A 191 9.11 17.15 13.02
C ILE A 191 9.72 17.86 11.81
N TYR A 192 9.22 17.53 10.62
CA TYR A 192 9.64 18.14 9.36
C TYR A 192 9.04 19.54 9.15
N ASP A 193 9.76 20.37 8.40
CA ASP A 193 9.40 21.78 8.17
C ASP A 193 8.41 22.00 7.02
N PHE A 194 7.39 21.16 6.94
CA PHE A 194 6.23 21.33 6.07
C PHE A 194 4.98 20.82 6.80
N ALA A 195 3.81 21.00 6.20
CA ALA A 195 2.56 20.50 6.75
C ALA A 195 1.87 19.57 5.75
N VAL A 196 1.27 18.51 6.24
CA VAL A 196 0.34 17.68 5.48
C VAL A 196 -0.95 18.48 5.29
N SER A 197 -1.50 18.45 4.08
CA SER A 197 -2.74 19.14 3.78
C SER A 197 -3.89 18.66 4.68
N LYS A 198 -4.71 19.59 5.19
CA LYS A 198 -6.01 19.24 5.76
C LYS A 198 -7.02 18.83 4.70
N GLU A 199 -6.90 19.42 3.51
CA GLU A 199 -7.72 19.03 2.37
C GLU A 199 -7.28 17.65 1.91
N VAL A 200 -8.24 16.73 1.88
CA VAL A 200 -8.05 15.37 1.41
C VAL A 200 -8.39 15.33 -0.07
N HIS A 201 -7.40 15.02 -0.91
CA HIS A 201 -7.55 14.96 -2.37
C HIS A 201 -7.87 13.54 -2.86
N SER A 202 -7.69 12.53 -2.01
CA SER A 202 -8.17 11.17 -2.26
C SER A 202 -9.65 11.01 -1.90
N LYS A 203 -10.41 10.37 -2.77
CA LYS A 203 -11.83 10.06 -2.55
C LYS A 203 -11.99 8.66 -1.95
N SER A 204 -13.08 8.43 -1.26
CA SER A 204 -13.43 7.08 -0.84
C SER A 204 -14.93 6.84 -0.67
N VAL A 205 -15.32 5.56 -0.66
CA VAL A 205 -16.67 5.12 -0.32
C VAL A 205 -16.55 3.96 0.66
N PHE A 206 -16.65 4.24 1.95
CA PHE A 206 -16.55 3.23 3.01
C PHE A 206 -17.93 3.05 3.65
N LEU A 207 -18.46 1.84 3.59
CA LEU A 207 -19.85 1.57 4.00
C LEU A 207 -19.97 1.40 5.51
N THR A 208 -20.75 2.28 6.16
CA THR A 208 -20.94 2.32 7.63
C THR A 208 -22.33 1.85 8.10
N GLN A 209 -23.22 1.48 7.19
CA GLN A 209 -24.62 1.21 7.53
C GLN A 209 -24.88 -0.16 8.18
N TRP A 210 -23.85 -0.99 8.39
CA TRP A 210 -24.04 -2.38 8.79
C TRP A 210 -23.92 -2.54 10.30
N HIS A 211 -24.95 -3.08 10.96
CA HIS A 211 -24.91 -3.65 12.32
C HIS A 211 -24.32 -2.79 13.46
N TYR A 212 -24.01 -1.50 13.27
CA TYR A 212 -23.46 -0.64 14.33
C TYR A 212 -24.35 -0.66 15.58
N HIS A 213 -25.66 -0.58 15.38
CA HIS A 213 -26.65 -0.61 16.46
C HIS A 213 -26.60 -1.91 17.30
N SER A 214 -26.18 -3.03 16.70
CA SER A 214 -26.08 -4.31 17.40
C SER A 214 -24.81 -4.38 18.24
N GLY A 215 -23.68 -3.88 17.74
CA GLY A 215 -22.42 -3.88 18.50
C GLY A 215 -22.38 -2.80 19.58
N GLU A 216 -22.89 -1.60 19.26
CA GLU A 216 -22.92 -0.47 20.18
C GLU A 216 -24.09 -0.52 21.17
N LEU A 217 -25.12 -1.33 20.87
CA LEU A 217 -26.42 -1.31 21.56
C LEU A 217 -27.08 0.09 21.55
N ASP A 218 -26.75 0.88 20.52
CA ASP A 218 -27.19 2.25 20.30
C ASP A 218 -27.52 2.46 18.82
N SER A 219 -28.82 2.60 18.51
CA SER A 219 -29.32 2.87 17.16
C SER A 219 -29.61 4.35 16.91
N THR A 220 -29.09 5.24 17.76
CA THR A 220 -29.30 6.67 17.58
C THR A 220 -28.48 7.19 16.40
N GLN A 221 -29.01 8.23 15.77
CA GLN A 221 -28.27 8.98 14.77
C GLN A 221 -26.94 9.54 15.30
N GLY A 222 -26.87 9.89 16.59
CA GLY A 222 -25.63 10.37 17.21
C GLY A 222 -24.50 9.33 17.16
N MET A 223 -24.83 8.05 17.33
CA MET A 223 -23.83 6.98 17.17
C MET A 223 -23.36 6.87 15.72
N MET A 224 -24.27 6.91 14.74
CA MET A 224 -23.89 6.93 13.32
C MET A 224 -22.99 8.14 12.97
N ASP A 225 -23.23 9.29 13.62
CA ASP A 225 -22.42 10.49 13.45
C ASP A 225 -21.01 10.27 14.01
N ALA A 226 -20.87 9.56 15.12
CA ALA A 226 -19.56 9.19 15.66
C ALA A 226 -18.76 8.28 14.71
N TYR A 227 -19.41 7.36 13.99
CA TYR A 227 -18.76 6.58 12.92
C TYR A 227 -18.38 7.43 11.71
N THR A 228 -19.26 8.36 11.31
CA THR A 228 -18.99 9.31 10.21
C THR A 228 -17.79 10.18 10.53
N GLU A 229 -17.78 10.78 11.72
CA GLU A 229 -16.70 11.64 12.21
C GLU A 229 -15.39 10.86 12.33
N LYS A 230 -15.44 9.60 12.79
CA LYS A 230 -14.26 8.74 12.78
C LYS A 230 -13.77 8.39 11.39
N LEU A 231 -14.63 8.15 10.40
CA LEU A 231 -14.12 7.98 9.02
C LEU A 231 -13.42 9.24 8.52
N ILE A 232 -14.02 10.42 8.72
CA ILE A 232 -13.43 11.70 8.29
C ILE A 232 -12.09 11.96 9.00
N GLU A 233 -11.98 11.66 10.30
CA GLU A 233 -10.72 11.74 11.05
C GLU A 233 -9.62 10.85 10.42
N TYR A 234 -9.99 9.70 9.88
CA TYR A 234 -9.08 8.79 9.17
C TYR A 234 -8.96 9.10 7.67
N ARG A 235 -9.41 10.29 7.23
CA ARG A 235 -9.37 10.76 5.83
C ARG A 235 -10.18 9.87 4.87
N LEU A 236 -11.27 9.30 5.38
CA LEU A 236 -12.20 8.44 4.65
C LEU A 236 -13.59 9.07 4.61
N ALA A 237 -14.36 8.71 3.59
CA ALA A 237 -15.69 9.22 3.33
C ALA A 237 -16.75 8.09 3.46
N PRO A 238 -17.83 8.31 4.22
CA PRO A 238 -18.93 7.36 4.30
C PRO A 238 -19.76 7.35 3.02
N ASN A 239 -20.46 6.26 2.77
CA ASN A 239 -21.45 6.19 1.70
C ASN A 239 -22.76 6.93 2.02
N VAL A 240 -23.18 6.96 3.29
CA VAL A 240 -24.43 7.60 3.76
C VAL A 240 -24.26 8.22 5.15
N LEU A 241 -25.04 9.26 5.45
CA LEU A 241 -24.98 10.00 6.73
C LEU A 241 -26.17 9.76 7.68
N ALA A 242 -27.23 9.12 7.20
CA ALA A 242 -28.42 8.85 8.00
C ALA A 242 -29.08 7.56 7.53
N THR A 243 -29.55 6.77 8.49
CA THR A 243 -30.43 5.61 8.26
C THR A 243 -31.87 5.97 8.66
N ASP A 244 -32.85 5.19 8.22
CA ASP A 244 -34.28 5.32 8.60
C ASP A 244 -35.01 6.60 8.15
N LEU A 245 -34.55 7.22 7.06
CA LEU A 245 -35.25 8.34 6.43
C LEU A 245 -36.59 7.89 5.81
N LYS A 246 -37.63 8.71 5.96
CA LYS A 246 -38.96 8.46 5.35
C LYS A 246 -39.08 9.06 3.95
N ASN A 247 -37.98 9.59 3.41
CA ASN A 247 -37.88 10.16 2.06
C ASN A 247 -38.81 11.38 1.84
N THR A 248 -39.13 12.10 2.91
CA THR A 248 -39.89 13.35 2.85
C THR A 248 -38.98 14.54 2.48
N GLU A 249 -39.57 15.68 2.12
CA GLU A 249 -38.79 16.90 1.88
C GLU A 249 -38.02 17.35 3.14
N GLU A 250 -38.61 17.18 4.32
CA GLU A 250 -37.95 17.45 5.60
C GLU A 250 -36.73 16.53 5.84
N ASP A 251 -36.83 15.25 5.44
CA ASP A 251 -35.70 14.31 5.52
C ASP A 251 -34.57 14.72 4.54
N MET A 252 -34.91 15.20 3.34
CA MET A 252 -33.94 15.69 2.37
C MET A 252 -33.21 16.93 2.90
N ASP A 253 -33.96 17.90 3.48
CA ASP A 253 -33.39 19.09 4.09
C ASP A 253 -32.46 18.73 5.25
N TYR A 254 -32.89 17.81 6.13
CA TYR A 254 -32.08 17.29 7.21
C TYR A 254 -30.78 16.65 6.71
N TYR A 255 -30.84 15.81 5.67
CA TYR A 255 -29.66 15.17 5.10
C TYR A 255 -28.71 16.18 4.45
N VAL A 256 -29.23 17.12 3.67
CA VAL A 256 -28.41 18.14 2.98
C VAL A 256 -27.77 19.09 3.99
N ASP A 257 -28.48 19.48 5.06
CA ASP A 257 -27.92 20.30 6.12
C ASP A 257 -26.75 19.60 6.83
N LYS A 258 -26.88 18.30 7.04
CA LYS A 258 -25.83 17.46 7.61
C LYS A 258 -24.65 17.24 6.66
N ALA A 259 -24.92 16.95 5.40
CA ALA A 259 -23.90 16.83 4.37
C ALA A 259 -23.12 18.13 4.22
N ALA A 260 -23.79 19.29 4.24
CA ALA A 260 -23.13 20.60 4.17
C ALA A 260 -22.19 20.85 5.36
N LYS A 261 -22.55 20.41 6.58
CA LYS A 261 -21.65 20.47 7.76
C LYS A 261 -20.34 19.71 7.49
N TYR A 262 -20.42 18.47 6.99
CA TYR A 262 -19.24 17.63 6.79
C TYR A 262 -18.46 18.02 5.53
N LEU A 263 -19.10 18.30 4.40
CA LEU A 263 -18.43 18.67 3.16
C LEU A 263 -17.70 20.03 3.22
N ALA A 264 -18.10 20.91 4.15
CA ALA A 264 -17.36 22.14 4.44
C ALA A 264 -16.03 21.87 5.17
N ASP A 265 -15.88 20.71 5.81
CA ASP A 265 -14.61 20.26 6.39
C ASP A 265 -13.66 19.83 5.25
N PRO A 266 -12.45 20.38 5.16
CA PRO A 266 -11.46 19.93 4.17
C PRO A 266 -11.07 18.45 4.32
N ALA A 267 -11.22 17.84 5.51
CA ALA A 267 -10.97 16.42 5.72
C ALA A 267 -12.02 15.50 5.07
N CYS A 268 -13.20 16.04 4.73
CA CYS A 268 -14.23 15.31 3.99
C CYS A 268 -14.08 15.57 2.48
N SER A 269 -13.47 14.63 1.78
CA SER A 269 -13.20 14.73 0.35
C SER A 269 -14.45 14.57 -0.51
N ASN A 270 -15.33 13.64 -0.15
CA ASN A 270 -16.58 13.40 -0.86
C ASN A 270 -17.69 12.82 0.03
N LEU A 271 -18.93 12.85 -0.47
CA LEU A 271 -20.07 12.13 0.10
C LEU A 271 -21.04 11.65 -0.98
N GLY A 272 -21.71 10.53 -0.70
CA GLY A 272 -22.92 10.10 -1.42
C GLY A 272 -24.18 10.72 -0.83
N PHE A 273 -25.31 10.44 -1.47
CA PHE A 273 -26.63 10.76 -0.92
C PHE A 273 -27.65 9.64 -1.23
N PRO A 274 -28.76 9.56 -0.48
CA PRO A 274 -29.72 8.47 -0.62
C PRO A 274 -30.39 8.46 -1.99
N TYR A 275 -30.76 7.27 -2.45
CA TYR A 275 -31.56 7.07 -3.65
C TYR A 275 -32.76 6.18 -3.35
N GLN A 276 -33.82 6.36 -4.12
CA GLN A 276 -34.96 5.45 -4.18
C GLN A 276 -34.91 4.66 -5.48
N THR A 277 -35.66 3.58 -5.55
CA THR A 277 -35.72 2.74 -6.74
C THR A 277 -37.12 2.68 -7.33
N GLU A 278 -37.20 2.68 -8.65
CA GLU A 278 -38.40 2.43 -9.44
C GLU A 278 -38.11 1.35 -10.51
N VAL A 279 -39.06 1.09 -11.40
CA VAL A 279 -38.87 0.16 -12.54
C VAL A 279 -38.85 0.95 -13.85
N VAL A 280 -37.73 0.91 -14.56
CA VAL A 280 -37.54 1.54 -15.87
C VAL A 280 -37.08 0.49 -16.87
N ASP A 281 -37.69 0.41 -18.04
CA ASP A 281 -37.39 -0.59 -19.07
C ASP A 281 -37.36 -2.05 -18.57
N GLY A 282 -38.17 -2.36 -17.55
CA GLY A 282 -38.23 -3.68 -16.92
C GLY A 282 -37.11 -3.98 -15.92
N GLU A 283 -36.23 -3.02 -15.63
CA GLU A 283 -35.13 -3.14 -14.67
C GLU A 283 -35.38 -2.30 -13.42
N THR A 284 -34.88 -2.76 -12.28
CA THR A 284 -34.77 -1.91 -11.08
C THR A 284 -33.81 -0.77 -11.36
N CYS A 285 -34.29 0.47 -11.30
CA CYS A 285 -33.54 1.68 -11.61
C CYS A 285 -33.65 2.69 -10.46
N ILE A 286 -32.75 3.68 -10.41
CA ILE A 286 -32.93 4.83 -9.53
C ILE A 286 -34.20 5.61 -9.91
N ASP A 287 -34.90 6.15 -8.91
CA ASP A 287 -35.99 7.11 -9.10
C ASP A 287 -35.39 8.46 -9.52
N ALA A 288 -35.66 8.86 -10.77
CA ALA A 288 -35.04 10.05 -11.34
C ALA A 288 -35.54 11.35 -10.68
N GLU A 289 -36.81 11.42 -10.29
CA GLU A 289 -37.38 12.62 -9.67
C GLU A 289 -36.87 12.79 -8.25
N PHE A 290 -36.77 11.69 -7.50
CA PHE A 290 -36.18 11.68 -6.16
C PHE A 290 -34.71 12.12 -6.19
N PHE A 291 -33.93 11.58 -7.13
CA PHE A 291 -32.54 11.95 -7.32
C PHE A 291 -32.38 13.45 -7.67
N LYS A 292 -33.18 13.95 -8.62
CA LYS A 292 -33.20 15.37 -8.99
C LYS A 292 -33.60 16.27 -7.82
N ALA A 293 -34.57 15.86 -7.00
CA ALA A 293 -34.98 16.61 -5.82
C ALA A 293 -33.82 16.83 -4.84
N TYR A 294 -33.02 15.79 -4.55
CA TYR A 294 -31.81 15.92 -3.73
C TYR A 294 -30.80 16.89 -4.34
N LEU A 295 -30.50 16.76 -5.65
CA LEU A 295 -29.56 17.65 -6.31
C LEU A 295 -30.02 19.11 -6.27
N ARG A 296 -31.32 19.40 -6.48
CA ARG A 296 -31.85 20.76 -6.34
C ARG A 296 -31.61 21.30 -4.93
N LYS A 297 -31.79 20.48 -3.88
CA LYS A 297 -31.52 20.88 -2.49
C LYS A 297 -30.03 21.18 -2.27
N PHE A 298 -29.11 20.36 -2.78
CA PHE A 298 -27.67 20.63 -2.73
C PHE A 298 -27.27 21.92 -3.46
N VAL A 299 -27.86 22.18 -4.64
CA VAL A 299 -27.62 23.41 -5.40
C VAL A 299 -28.11 24.63 -4.62
N LEU A 300 -29.33 24.59 -4.09
CA LEU A 300 -29.90 25.70 -3.29
C LEU A 300 -29.10 25.93 -2.01
N ARG A 301 -28.60 24.87 -1.37
CA ARG A 301 -27.71 24.96 -0.22
C ARG A 301 -26.37 25.60 -0.62
N SER A 302 -25.82 25.21 -1.76
CA SER A 302 -24.57 25.76 -2.30
C SER A 302 -24.69 27.26 -2.60
N TYR A 303 -25.83 27.69 -3.14
CA TYR A 303 -26.16 29.10 -3.35
C TYR A 303 -26.23 29.88 -2.05
N LYS A 304 -26.93 29.33 -1.05
CA LYS A 304 -27.11 29.97 0.26
C LYS A 304 -25.79 30.19 0.97
N ASP A 305 -24.89 29.20 0.94
CA ASP A 305 -23.64 29.24 1.69
C ASP A 305 -22.46 29.79 0.87
N ASN A 306 -22.68 30.10 -0.42
CA ASN A 306 -21.67 30.53 -1.38
C ASN A 306 -20.48 29.53 -1.43
N PHE A 307 -20.80 28.24 -1.45
CA PHE A 307 -19.86 27.12 -1.45
C PHE A 307 -20.38 26.00 -2.35
N ASP A 308 -19.54 25.47 -3.24
CA ASP A 308 -19.94 24.43 -4.19
C ASP A 308 -19.89 23.03 -3.55
N TYR A 309 -20.98 22.64 -2.87
CA TYR A 309 -21.09 21.29 -2.30
C TYR A 309 -21.21 20.21 -3.39
N CYS A 310 -21.72 20.56 -4.58
CA CYS A 310 -21.90 19.61 -5.68
C CYS A 310 -20.57 19.05 -6.20
N ALA A 311 -19.47 19.82 -6.11
CA ALA A 311 -18.13 19.37 -6.48
C ALA A 311 -17.62 18.17 -5.66
N LYS A 312 -18.17 17.97 -4.46
CA LYS A 312 -17.77 16.91 -3.53
C LYS A 312 -18.76 15.72 -3.52
N LEU A 313 -19.74 15.67 -4.42
CA LEU A 313 -20.69 14.57 -4.47
C LEU A 313 -20.13 13.39 -5.29
N THR A 314 -20.32 12.17 -4.80
CA THR A 314 -19.94 10.93 -5.50
C THR A 314 -20.94 9.84 -5.15
N ASN A 315 -21.46 9.14 -6.17
CA ASN A 315 -22.53 8.16 -5.98
C ASN A 315 -22.03 6.73 -6.16
N TYR A 316 -22.58 5.84 -5.34
CA TYR A 316 -22.45 4.39 -5.45
C TYR A 316 -23.83 3.78 -5.19
N TYR A 317 -24.25 2.84 -6.05
CA TYR A 317 -25.57 2.23 -5.99
C TYR A 317 -25.46 0.71 -5.92
N GLY A 318 -25.88 0.12 -4.80
CA GLY A 318 -25.85 -1.33 -4.59
C GLY A 318 -26.68 -2.12 -5.60
N ILE A 319 -27.65 -1.49 -6.29
CA ILE A 319 -28.46 -2.16 -7.32
C ILE A 319 -27.69 -2.51 -8.59
N ILE A 320 -26.53 -1.88 -8.83
CA ILE A 320 -25.63 -2.11 -9.96
C ILE A 320 -24.23 -2.51 -9.51
N ASP A 321 -24.12 -3.01 -8.27
CA ASP A 321 -22.89 -3.56 -7.70
C ASP A 321 -22.56 -4.91 -8.35
N GLU A 322 -21.28 -5.10 -8.70
CA GLU A 322 -20.73 -6.33 -9.30
C GLU A 322 -21.67 -7.00 -10.32
N PRO A 323 -22.06 -6.30 -11.41
CA PRO A 323 -23.04 -6.78 -12.38
C PRO A 323 -22.64 -8.10 -13.07
N GLN A 324 -21.34 -8.41 -13.08
CA GLN A 324 -20.78 -9.68 -13.52
C GLN A 324 -21.22 -10.87 -12.65
N LEU A 325 -21.48 -10.66 -11.35
CA LEU A 325 -21.92 -11.70 -10.42
C LEU A 325 -23.45 -11.82 -10.37
N THR A 326 -24.16 -10.69 -10.52
CA THR A 326 -25.62 -10.64 -10.38
C THR A 326 -26.37 -10.76 -11.71
N GLY A 327 -25.67 -10.74 -12.84
CA GLY A 327 -26.27 -10.72 -14.18
C GLY A 327 -26.93 -9.39 -14.54
N ALA A 328 -26.63 -8.31 -13.81
CA ALA A 328 -27.30 -7.01 -13.89
C ALA A 328 -26.75 -6.07 -15.00
N LYS A 329 -26.14 -6.60 -16.06
CA LYS A 329 -25.49 -5.78 -17.11
C LYS A 329 -26.47 -4.84 -17.81
N ASN A 330 -27.69 -5.30 -18.10
CA ASN A 330 -28.72 -4.46 -18.70
C ASN A 330 -29.18 -3.37 -17.73
N ARG A 331 -29.37 -3.72 -16.45
CA ARG A 331 -29.67 -2.77 -15.37
C ARG A 331 -28.65 -1.65 -15.27
N VAL A 332 -27.35 -1.93 -15.36
CA VAL A 332 -26.28 -0.91 -15.37
C VAL A 332 -26.53 0.13 -16.47
N LYS A 333 -26.83 -0.32 -17.69
CA LYS A 333 -27.11 0.58 -18.83
C LYS A 333 -28.34 1.47 -18.56
N VAL A 334 -29.41 0.88 -18.04
CA VAL A 334 -30.65 1.61 -17.72
C VAL A 334 -30.38 2.65 -16.63
N VAL A 335 -29.75 2.25 -15.53
CA VAL A 335 -29.44 3.13 -14.40
C VAL A 335 -28.54 4.28 -14.82
N LEU A 336 -27.44 4.02 -15.53
CA LEU A 336 -26.50 5.07 -15.92
C LEU A 336 -27.08 6.02 -16.96
N ARG A 337 -27.96 5.53 -17.85
CA ARG A 337 -28.71 6.39 -18.78
C ARG A 337 -29.64 7.35 -18.03
N VAL A 338 -30.42 6.83 -17.07
CA VAL A 338 -31.34 7.65 -16.26
C VAL A 338 -30.57 8.64 -15.39
N TYR A 339 -29.50 8.18 -14.74
CA TYR A 339 -28.57 9.01 -13.97
C TYR A 339 -28.02 10.18 -14.78
N LYS A 340 -27.46 9.90 -15.98
CA LYS A 340 -26.90 10.92 -16.86
C LYS A 340 -27.93 11.94 -17.34
N ALA A 341 -29.13 11.48 -17.68
CA ALA A 341 -30.22 12.36 -18.07
C ALA A 341 -30.63 13.30 -16.92
N ALA A 342 -30.74 12.78 -15.70
CA ALA A 342 -31.08 13.58 -14.52
C ALA A 342 -30.00 14.62 -14.18
N ILE A 343 -28.72 14.25 -14.25
CA ILE A 343 -27.58 15.17 -14.06
C ILE A 343 -27.63 16.33 -15.07
N GLU A 344 -27.81 16.03 -16.35
CA GLU A 344 -27.87 17.05 -17.40
C GLU A 344 -29.10 17.96 -17.28
N GLU A 345 -30.23 17.43 -16.83
CA GLU A 345 -31.44 18.22 -16.57
C GLU A 345 -31.20 19.26 -15.47
N ILE A 346 -30.61 18.87 -14.33
CA ILE A 346 -30.30 19.80 -13.24
C ILE A 346 -29.27 20.85 -13.68
N ALA A 347 -28.25 20.45 -14.43
CA ALA A 347 -27.27 21.41 -14.95
C ALA A 347 -27.93 22.48 -15.84
N ARG A 348 -28.89 22.09 -16.68
CA ARG A 348 -29.69 23.05 -17.49
C ARG A 348 -30.64 23.90 -16.66
N GLU A 349 -31.21 23.37 -15.58
CA GLU A 349 -32.03 24.17 -14.65
C GLU A 349 -31.22 25.30 -14.01
N ILE A 350 -29.96 25.02 -13.64
CA ILE A 350 -29.03 26.02 -13.11
C ILE A 350 -28.74 27.09 -14.16
N GLU A 351 -28.31 26.67 -15.36
CA GLU A 351 -27.94 27.58 -16.46
C GLU A 351 -29.12 28.41 -16.97
N GLY A 352 -30.31 27.81 -16.99
CA GLY A 352 -31.56 28.47 -17.37
C GLY A 352 -32.16 29.37 -16.28
N GLY A 353 -31.58 29.37 -15.07
CA GLY A 353 -32.05 30.19 -13.95
C GLY A 353 -33.36 29.73 -13.32
N ALA A 354 -33.73 28.45 -13.47
CA ALA A 354 -34.91 27.89 -12.82
C ALA A 354 -34.74 27.78 -11.29
N LEU A 355 -33.50 27.58 -10.84
CA LEU A 355 -33.11 27.61 -9.43
C LEU A 355 -32.62 29.00 -9.05
N THR A 356 -33.23 29.61 -8.03
CA THR A 356 -32.95 31.00 -7.64
C THR A 356 -32.71 31.12 -6.14
N ALA A 357 -31.79 32.01 -5.78
CA ALA A 357 -31.51 32.46 -4.41
C ALA A 357 -30.94 33.88 -4.48
N GLU A 358 -31.00 34.62 -3.37
CA GLU A 358 -30.48 35.98 -3.29
C GLU A 358 -28.94 36.00 -3.36
N ASN A 359 -28.35 37.01 -3.99
CA ASN A 359 -26.91 37.30 -3.99
C ASN A 359 -25.97 36.21 -4.58
N VAL A 360 -26.45 35.34 -5.47
CA VAL A 360 -25.62 34.31 -6.14
C VAL A 360 -24.98 34.87 -7.40
N SER A 361 -23.64 34.78 -7.52
CA SER A 361 -22.91 35.23 -8.70
C SER A 361 -23.14 34.33 -9.93
N ALA A 362 -22.93 34.86 -11.13
CA ALA A 362 -23.04 34.08 -12.37
C ALA A 362 -21.93 33.01 -12.45
N GLU A 363 -20.75 33.34 -11.93
CA GLU A 363 -19.58 32.47 -11.87
C GLU A 363 -19.85 31.24 -11.00
N LEU A 364 -20.44 31.43 -9.81
CA LEU A 364 -20.78 30.32 -8.92
C LEU A 364 -21.84 29.41 -9.55
N LYS A 365 -22.84 29.98 -10.25
CA LYS A 365 -23.84 29.17 -10.97
C LYS A 365 -23.20 28.32 -12.07
N ALA A 366 -22.31 28.90 -12.86
CA ALA A 366 -21.60 28.18 -13.92
C ALA A 366 -20.70 27.08 -13.32
N GLN A 367 -20.00 27.38 -12.23
CA GLN A 367 -19.19 26.40 -11.51
C GLN A 367 -20.05 25.23 -11.01
N ILE A 368 -21.14 25.49 -10.29
CA ILE A 368 -22.02 24.44 -9.76
C ILE A 368 -22.65 23.62 -10.88
N ALA A 369 -23.07 24.23 -12.01
CA ALA A 369 -23.58 23.49 -13.17
C ALA A 369 -22.53 22.51 -13.72
N GLN A 370 -21.27 22.93 -13.80
CA GLN A 370 -20.18 22.06 -14.21
C GLN A 370 -19.93 20.96 -13.17
N SER A 371 -19.92 21.29 -11.88
CA SER A 371 -19.75 20.33 -10.80
C SER A 371 -20.84 19.27 -10.80
N VAL A 372 -22.11 19.65 -11.03
CA VAL A 372 -23.23 18.71 -11.21
C VAL A 372 -22.94 17.75 -12.37
N ARG A 373 -22.49 18.24 -13.53
CA ARG A 373 -22.12 17.37 -14.68
C ARG A 373 -20.97 16.42 -14.37
N ASN A 374 -20.08 16.81 -13.44
CA ASN A 374 -18.91 16.05 -13.05
C ASN A 374 -19.16 15.03 -11.92
N ILE A 375 -20.37 14.98 -11.34
CA ILE A 375 -20.70 13.99 -10.30
C ILE A 375 -20.58 12.59 -10.92
N ARG A 376 -19.76 11.75 -10.27
CA ARG A 376 -19.49 10.38 -10.73
C ARG A 376 -20.44 9.37 -10.10
N CYS A 377 -20.74 8.33 -10.86
CA CYS A 377 -21.37 7.11 -10.36
C CYS A 377 -20.34 5.97 -10.46
N VAL A 378 -19.83 5.54 -9.31
CA VAL A 378 -18.81 4.50 -9.21
C VAL A 378 -19.46 3.13 -9.41
N VAL A 379 -18.92 2.33 -10.35
CA VAL A 379 -19.39 0.97 -10.63
C VAL A 379 -18.31 -0.04 -10.27
N THR A 380 -18.59 -0.85 -9.26
CA THR A 380 -17.73 -1.95 -8.75
C THR A 380 -17.70 -3.11 -9.74
N ALA A 381 -16.85 -2.99 -10.75
CA ALA A 381 -16.70 -4.00 -11.81
C ALA A 381 -15.32 -3.89 -12.47
N SER A 382 -14.79 -5.02 -12.94
CA SER A 382 -13.73 -5.02 -13.95
C SER A 382 -14.24 -4.50 -15.28
N TYR A 383 -13.36 -3.93 -16.10
CA TYR A 383 -13.73 -3.43 -17.42
C TYR A 383 -14.45 -4.51 -18.26
N GLU A 384 -15.61 -4.13 -18.80
CA GLU A 384 -16.35 -4.95 -19.76
C GLU A 384 -16.70 -4.16 -21.01
N ALA A 385 -16.27 -4.65 -22.18
CA ALA A 385 -16.49 -3.98 -23.46
C ALA A 385 -17.99 -3.70 -23.74
N GLY A 386 -18.89 -4.57 -23.28
CA GLY A 386 -20.34 -4.40 -23.47
C GLY A 386 -20.96 -3.26 -22.64
N LEU A 387 -20.22 -2.69 -21.70
CA LEU A 387 -20.63 -1.61 -20.80
C LEU A 387 -19.76 -0.35 -20.94
N ALA A 388 -18.69 -0.39 -21.76
CA ALA A 388 -17.73 0.70 -21.92
C ALA A 388 -18.35 2.02 -22.38
N GLU A 389 -19.43 1.99 -23.17
CA GLU A 389 -20.15 3.20 -23.59
C GLU A 389 -21.05 3.80 -22.50
N SER A 390 -21.31 3.06 -21.41
CA SER A 390 -22.22 3.49 -20.34
C SER A 390 -21.49 3.83 -19.04
N VAL A 391 -20.42 3.09 -18.71
CA VAL A 391 -19.69 3.23 -17.45
C VAL A 391 -18.50 4.18 -17.64
N GLU A 392 -18.56 5.32 -16.97
CA GLU A 392 -17.50 6.33 -16.98
C GLU A 392 -16.45 6.13 -15.88
N THR A 393 -16.87 5.64 -14.71
CA THR A 393 -16.00 5.46 -13.54
C THR A 393 -16.05 4.01 -13.10
N TRP A 394 -15.03 3.26 -13.52
CA TRP A 394 -14.88 1.85 -13.16
C TRP A 394 -14.13 1.75 -11.83
N CYS A 395 -14.61 0.85 -10.98
CA CYS A 395 -13.97 0.50 -9.72
C CYS A 395 -13.69 -1.01 -9.74
N PRO A 396 -12.63 -1.44 -10.47
CA PRO A 396 -12.21 -2.84 -10.45
C PRO A 396 -11.56 -3.20 -9.12
N ASN A 397 -11.47 -4.50 -8.85
CA ASN A 397 -10.65 -4.98 -7.75
C ASN A 397 -9.19 -4.57 -7.98
N ILE A 398 -8.48 -4.11 -6.94
CA ILE A 398 -7.13 -3.52 -7.08
C ILE A 398 -6.16 -4.37 -7.91
N ALA A 399 -6.22 -5.69 -7.80
CA ALA A 399 -5.35 -6.60 -8.54
C ALA A 399 -5.46 -6.45 -10.08
N TYR A 400 -6.59 -5.98 -10.60
CA TYR A 400 -6.80 -5.82 -12.05
C TYR A 400 -5.89 -4.78 -12.70
N TYR A 401 -5.31 -3.85 -11.93
CA TYR A 401 -4.31 -2.93 -12.47
C TYR A 401 -3.00 -3.63 -12.86
N ASP A 402 -2.72 -4.84 -12.37
CA ASP A 402 -1.54 -5.61 -12.84
C ASP A 402 -1.68 -6.16 -14.26
N TYR A 403 -2.91 -6.36 -14.73
CA TYR A 403 -3.16 -7.06 -16.00
C TYR A 403 -4.09 -6.31 -16.96
N GLU A 404 -4.69 -5.20 -16.54
CA GLU A 404 -5.63 -4.41 -17.35
C GLU A 404 -5.49 -2.90 -17.16
N ALA A 405 -4.39 -2.39 -16.60
CA ALA A 405 -4.21 -0.95 -16.35
C ALA A 405 -4.49 -0.08 -17.60
N GLU A 406 -4.15 -0.57 -18.79
CA GLU A 406 -4.39 0.12 -20.06
C GLU A 406 -5.87 0.34 -20.36
N LYS A 407 -6.77 -0.51 -19.85
CA LYS A 407 -8.22 -0.36 -20.02
C LYS A 407 -8.80 0.78 -19.20
N TYR A 408 -8.09 1.22 -18.17
CA TYR A 408 -8.48 2.30 -17.28
C TYR A 408 -7.70 3.59 -17.55
N ALA A 409 -6.76 3.59 -18.50
CA ALA A 409 -5.81 4.68 -18.71
C ALA A 409 -6.48 6.02 -19.03
N ASP A 410 -7.55 6.00 -19.83
CA ASP A 410 -8.28 7.18 -20.30
C ASP A 410 -9.36 7.67 -19.32
N GLN A 411 -9.51 7.05 -18.14
CA GLN A 411 -10.47 7.51 -17.14
C GLN A 411 -9.98 8.77 -16.44
N GLU A 412 -10.86 9.77 -16.37
CA GLU A 412 -10.62 11.02 -15.64
C GLU A 412 -10.45 10.79 -14.13
N GLU A 413 -11.26 9.89 -13.56
CA GLU A 413 -11.09 9.42 -12.18
C GLU A 413 -10.95 7.90 -12.16
N LYS A 414 -9.80 7.43 -11.70
CA LYS A 414 -9.53 6.00 -11.55
C LYS A 414 -9.86 5.57 -10.13
N TRP A 415 -10.58 4.47 -10.01
CA TRP A 415 -10.97 3.90 -8.72
C TRP A 415 -10.52 2.45 -8.61
N TRP A 416 -10.48 1.95 -7.39
CA TRP A 416 -10.42 0.52 -7.11
C TRP A 416 -11.18 0.18 -5.82
N TYR A 417 -11.34 -1.11 -5.56
CA TYR A 417 -11.82 -1.60 -4.28
C TYR A 417 -11.03 -2.82 -3.81
N THR A 418 -11.12 -3.07 -2.50
CA THR A 418 -10.76 -4.33 -1.86
C THR A 418 -11.97 -4.87 -1.09
N CYS A 419 -11.98 -6.18 -0.87
CA CYS A 419 -12.94 -6.90 -0.06
C CYS A 419 -12.25 -8.18 0.43
N ASN A 420 -12.99 -9.29 0.60
CA ASN A 420 -12.41 -10.61 0.83
C ASN A 420 -11.37 -11.05 -0.22
N ASN A 421 -11.37 -10.42 -1.41
CA ASN A 421 -10.35 -10.50 -2.45
C ASN A 421 -9.88 -9.06 -2.81
N PRO A 422 -8.65 -8.89 -3.32
CA PRO A 422 -7.66 -9.93 -3.58
C PRO A 422 -7.03 -10.42 -2.27
N LYS A 423 -6.08 -11.34 -2.38
CA LYS A 423 -5.24 -11.81 -1.28
C LYS A 423 -3.84 -11.24 -1.45
N ALA A 424 -3.06 -11.20 -0.38
CA ALA A 424 -1.64 -10.89 -0.44
C ALA A 424 -0.96 -11.68 -1.59
N PRO A 425 -0.02 -11.09 -2.33
CA PRO A 425 0.67 -9.83 -2.04
C PRO A 425 -0.03 -8.56 -2.56
N TYR A 426 -1.27 -8.61 -3.04
CA TYR A 426 -2.00 -7.39 -3.36
C TYR A 426 -2.44 -6.67 -2.07
N PRO A 427 -2.57 -5.33 -2.05
CA PRO A 427 -3.05 -4.62 -0.88
C PRO A 427 -4.36 -5.19 -0.35
N THR A 428 -4.41 -5.49 0.94
CA THR A 428 -5.61 -5.91 1.64
C THR A 428 -5.77 -5.15 2.96
N LEU A 429 -6.96 -5.23 3.54
CA LEU A 429 -7.23 -4.79 4.90
C LEU A 429 -7.54 -6.00 5.81
N HIS A 430 -6.95 -7.17 5.53
CA HIS A 430 -7.17 -8.39 6.33
C HIS A 430 -6.30 -8.42 7.60
N THR A 431 -6.75 -9.16 8.62
CA THR A 431 -6.12 -9.16 9.95
C THR A 431 -4.71 -9.76 9.96
N GLU A 432 -4.43 -10.77 9.15
CA GLU A 432 -3.12 -11.43 9.10
C GLU A 432 -2.16 -10.89 8.02
N ASP A 433 -2.61 -9.94 7.19
CA ASP A 433 -1.73 -9.28 6.23
C ASP A 433 -0.84 -8.24 6.92
N THR A 434 0.30 -7.90 6.32
CA THR A 434 1.21 -6.87 6.84
C THR A 434 0.56 -5.48 6.79
N LEU A 435 0.83 -4.62 7.78
CA LEU A 435 0.32 -3.23 7.76
C LEU A 435 0.94 -2.39 6.65
N LEU A 436 2.10 -2.81 6.12
CA LEU A 436 2.69 -2.23 4.92
C LEU A 436 1.74 -2.37 3.70
N SER A 437 0.88 -3.38 3.70
CA SER A 437 -0.14 -3.61 2.67
C SER A 437 -1.16 -2.47 2.62
N ALA A 438 -1.73 -2.11 3.78
CA ALA A 438 -2.65 -1.00 3.90
C ALA A 438 -1.97 0.36 3.64
N ARG A 439 -0.78 0.58 4.23
CA ARG A 439 -0.06 1.86 4.14
C ARG A 439 0.43 2.17 2.72
N THR A 440 0.94 1.17 1.99
CA THR A 440 1.40 1.36 0.60
C THR A 440 0.26 1.62 -0.40
N MET A 441 -1.01 1.44 -0.01
CA MET A 441 -2.14 1.76 -0.88
C MET A 441 -2.14 3.24 -1.29
N GLY A 442 -1.91 4.17 -0.36
CA GLY A 442 -1.82 5.60 -0.68
C GLY A 442 -0.62 5.96 -1.58
N TRP A 443 0.46 5.20 -1.50
CA TRP A 443 1.61 5.35 -2.39
C TRP A 443 1.29 4.93 -3.82
N MET A 444 0.65 3.76 -3.97
CA MET A 444 0.17 3.29 -5.27
C MET A 444 -0.89 4.24 -5.85
N MET A 445 -1.73 4.85 -5.02
CA MET A 445 -2.72 5.84 -5.48
C MET A 445 -2.05 7.05 -6.13
N ASN A 446 -0.95 7.56 -5.55
CA ASN A 446 -0.17 8.62 -6.18
C ASN A 446 0.48 8.17 -7.49
N GLU A 447 1.19 7.04 -7.48
CA GLU A 447 1.96 6.59 -8.65
C GLU A 447 1.06 6.25 -9.85
N TYR A 448 -0.10 5.63 -9.60
CA TYR A 448 -1.00 5.15 -10.64
C TYR A 448 -2.15 6.12 -10.96
N ASN A 449 -2.13 7.31 -10.35
CA ASN A 449 -3.17 8.34 -10.48
C ASN A 449 -4.56 7.79 -10.16
N ILE A 450 -4.67 7.09 -9.04
CA ILE A 450 -5.92 6.54 -8.54
C ILE A 450 -6.52 7.56 -7.59
N THR A 451 -7.72 8.01 -7.93
CA THR A 451 -8.42 9.07 -7.22
C THR A 451 -9.23 8.51 -6.06
N GLY A 452 -9.75 7.28 -6.15
CA GLY A 452 -10.64 6.78 -5.11
C GLY A 452 -10.58 5.29 -4.78
N ASN A 453 -10.94 5.01 -3.53
CA ASN A 453 -10.96 3.68 -2.95
C ASN A 453 -12.34 3.35 -2.35
N LEU A 454 -12.87 2.17 -2.64
CA LEU A 454 -14.12 1.69 -2.05
C LEU A 454 -13.86 0.50 -1.13
N TYR A 455 -14.55 0.47 0.02
CA TYR A 455 -14.56 -0.68 0.93
C TYR A 455 -15.97 -1.00 1.40
N TRP A 456 -16.36 -2.27 1.26
CA TRP A 456 -17.76 -2.70 1.27
C TRP A 456 -18.43 -2.71 2.64
N ALA A 457 -17.67 -2.71 3.75
CA ALA A 457 -18.19 -2.50 5.10
C ALA A 457 -17.09 -2.23 6.14
N VAL A 458 -17.36 -1.37 7.12
CA VAL A 458 -16.40 -1.07 8.22
C VAL A 458 -16.86 -1.54 9.61
N ASN A 459 -18.05 -2.13 9.74
CA ASN A 459 -18.68 -2.37 11.04
C ASN A 459 -19.66 -3.56 11.08
N ILE A 460 -19.44 -4.63 10.30
CA ILE A 460 -20.25 -5.85 10.41
C ILE A 460 -19.96 -6.55 11.75
N TYR A 461 -20.77 -6.24 12.76
CA TYR A 461 -20.77 -6.87 14.08
C TYR A 461 -21.64 -8.12 14.15
N ALA A 462 -21.44 -9.01 13.19
CA ALA A 462 -22.17 -10.26 13.04
C ALA A 462 -21.32 -11.32 12.33
N GLN A 463 -21.57 -12.59 12.64
CA GLN A 463 -20.96 -13.73 11.95
C GLN A 463 -21.77 -14.05 10.69
N TYR A 464 -21.12 -14.13 9.53
CA TYR A 464 -21.78 -14.60 8.31
C TYR A 464 -21.67 -16.12 8.17
N GLU A 465 -22.79 -16.81 8.34
CA GLU A 465 -22.88 -18.27 8.26
C GLU A 465 -24.19 -18.73 7.61
N ASN A 466 -24.12 -19.75 6.75
CA ASN A 466 -25.27 -20.33 6.06
C ASN A 466 -26.15 -19.29 5.34
N ASN A 467 -25.51 -18.34 4.64
CA ASN A 467 -26.15 -17.22 3.93
C ASN A 467 -26.97 -16.29 4.83
N ALA A 468 -26.57 -16.13 6.10
CA ALA A 468 -27.21 -15.21 7.03
C ALA A 468 -26.21 -14.62 8.01
N TYR A 469 -26.45 -13.38 8.43
CA TYR A 469 -25.75 -12.77 9.57
C TYR A 469 -26.33 -13.27 10.89
N LYS A 470 -25.47 -13.71 11.80
CA LYS A 470 -25.78 -14.19 13.15
C LYS A 470 -25.15 -13.26 14.19
N PRO A 471 -25.80 -13.03 15.33
CA PRO A 471 -25.22 -12.24 16.41
C PRO A 471 -23.86 -12.80 16.86
N LEU A 472 -22.94 -11.91 17.21
CA LEU A 472 -21.68 -12.22 17.88
C LEU A 472 -21.78 -11.78 19.35
N ASP A 473 -21.32 -12.64 20.26
CA ASP A 473 -21.25 -12.32 21.69
C ASP A 473 -19.95 -11.58 22.05
N ASP A 474 -18.88 -11.81 21.28
CA ASP A 474 -17.57 -11.17 21.44
C ASP A 474 -17.05 -10.70 20.07
N TYR A 475 -16.78 -9.41 19.98
CA TYR A 475 -16.32 -8.74 18.77
C TYR A 475 -14.80 -8.65 18.66
N PHE A 476 -14.07 -8.94 19.75
CA PHE A 476 -12.63 -8.66 19.86
C PHE A 476 -11.76 -9.91 19.73
N SER A 477 -12.26 -11.07 20.13
CA SER A 477 -11.42 -12.28 20.28
C SER A 477 -11.25 -13.12 19.02
N GLN A 478 -12.15 -13.04 18.02
CA GLN A 478 -12.00 -13.78 16.76
C GLN A 478 -11.87 -12.83 15.58
N ALA A 479 -10.99 -13.16 14.64
CA ALA A 479 -10.79 -12.33 13.46
C ALA A 479 -11.76 -12.67 12.30
N SER A 480 -12.26 -13.92 12.25
CA SER A 480 -13.02 -14.50 11.13
C SER A 480 -14.54 -14.27 11.23
N HIS A 481 -15.03 -13.10 10.84
CA HIS A 481 -16.49 -12.81 10.79
C HIS A 481 -17.14 -13.24 9.48
N PHE A 482 -16.34 -13.41 8.42
CA PHE A 482 -16.79 -13.83 7.09
C PHE A 482 -16.04 -15.09 6.64
N PRO A 483 -16.67 -16.03 5.90
CA PRO A 483 -16.02 -17.29 5.54
C PRO A 483 -14.73 -17.13 4.73
N ASN A 484 -13.67 -17.80 5.16
CA ASN A 484 -12.37 -17.88 4.49
C ASN A 484 -11.62 -16.55 4.36
N VAL A 485 -11.85 -15.62 5.29
CA VAL A 485 -11.11 -14.38 5.39
C VAL A 485 -11.18 -13.85 6.82
N ASN A 486 -10.05 -13.36 7.36
CA ASN A 486 -10.04 -12.71 8.66
C ASN A 486 -10.02 -11.18 8.47
N GLY A 487 -10.76 -10.45 9.30
CA GLY A 487 -10.77 -8.99 9.31
C GLY A 487 -11.65 -8.32 8.26
N ASP A 488 -12.16 -9.05 7.26
CA ASP A 488 -12.98 -8.45 6.21
C ASP A 488 -14.39 -8.09 6.72
N GLY A 489 -14.89 -6.93 6.30
CA GLY A 489 -16.21 -6.42 6.67
C GLY A 489 -16.25 -5.63 7.99
N TYR A 490 -15.12 -5.46 8.67
CA TYR A 490 -15.00 -4.54 9.79
C TYR A 490 -13.59 -3.94 9.91
N LEU A 491 -13.56 -2.65 10.23
CA LEU A 491 -12.35 -1.87 10.50
C LEU A 491 -12.45 -1.14 11.83
N PHE A 492 -13.67 -0.95 12.34
CA PHE A 492 -13.96 -0.47 13.67
C PHE A 492 -14.46 -1.60 14.57
N TYR A 493 -14.30 -1.42 15.87
CA TYR A 493 -14.88 -2.23 16.94
C TYR A 493 -15.85 -1.37 17.78
N PRO A 494 -16.88 -1.96 18.41
CA PRO A 494 -17.85 -1.19 19.17
C PRO A 494 -17.24 -0.59 20.44
N GLY A 495 -17.41 0.72 20.62
CA GLY A 495 -16.87 1.47 21.76
C GLY A 495 -17.68 1.35 23.04
N GLY A 496 -18.99 1.10 22.92
CA GLY A 496 -19.94 1.10 24.03
C GLY A 496 -19.60 0.12 25.14
N GLN A 497 -19.00 -1.03 24.81
CA GLN A 497 -18.53 -1.99 25.83
C GLN A 497 -17.50 -1.34 26.76
N TYR A 498 -16.60 -0.50 26.25
CA TYR A 498 -15.58 0.21 27.03
C TYR A 498 -16.08 1.55 27.59
N GLY A 499 -17.39 1.84 27.50
CA GLY A 499 -17.98 3.10 27.94
C GLY A 499 -17.61 4.29 27.07
N LEU A 500 -17.25 4.03 25.80
CA LEU A 500 -16.92 5.07 24.83
C LEU A 500 -18.17 5.43 24.02
N SER A 501 -18.25 6.69 23.60
CA SER A 501 -19.33 7.22 22.73
C SER A 501 -18.94 7.26 21.25
N SER A 502 -17.85 6.61 20.88
CA SER A 502 -17.26 6.58 19.54
C SER A 502 -16.65 5.20 19.31
N PRO A 503 -16.67 4.69 18.06
CA PRO A 503 -16.07 3.40 17.76
C PRO A 503 -14.56 3.37 18.01
N ILE A 504 -14.06 2.17 18.26
CA ILE A 504 -12.65 1.88 18.45
C ILE A 504 -12.04 1.55 17.08
N ALA A 505 -10.97 2.23 16.69
CA ALA A 505 -10.27 1.95 15.43
C ALA A 505 -9.42 0.67 15.51
N SER A 506 -9.21 0.03 14.36
CA SER A 506 -8.19 -1.00 14.21
C SER A 506 -6.83 -0.40 13.88
N ILE A 507 -5.77 -1.13 14.17
CA ILE A 507 -4.40 -0.82 13.72
C ILE A 507 -4.28 -0.82 12.18
N ARG A 508 -5.19 -1.51 11.48
CA ARG A 508 -5.32 -1.47 10.01
C ARG A 508 -5.79 -0.10 9.51
N LEU A 509 -6.68 0.56 10.25
CA LEU A 509 -7.10 1.94 9.93
C LEU A 509 -6.00 2.95 10.17
N GLU A 510 -5.22 2.81 11.24
CA GLU A 510 -4.02 3.65 11.46
C GLU A 510 -3.08 3.58 10.26
N ALA A 511 -2.71 2.36 9.85
CA ALA A 511 -1.82 2.17 8.70
C ALA A 511 -2.42 2.73 7.38
N LEU A 512 -3.74 2.62 7.18
CA LEU A 512 -4.41 3.21 6.03
C LEU A 512 -4.38 4.74 6.07
N ARG A 513 -4.66 5.37 7.22
CA ARG A 513 -4.59 6.84 7.38
C ARG A 513 -3.18 7.35 7.13
N ASP A 514 -2.17 6.72 7.72
CA ASP A 514 -0.77 7.11 7.51
C ASP A 514 -0.42 7.09 6.00
N GLY A 515 -0.90 6.06 5.28
CA GLY A 515 -0.74 5.96 3.83
C GLY A 515 -1.46 7.06 3.05
N LEU A 516 -2.63 7.51 3.52
CA LEU A 516 -3.38 8.62 2.93
C LEU A 516 -2.75 9.98 3.27
N GLU A 517 -2.08 10.13 4.40
CA GLU A 517 -1.31 11.33 4.72
C GLU A 517 -0.06 11.45 3.84
N GLU A 518 0.64 10.33 3.63
CA GLU A 518 1.70 10.22 2.64
C GLU A 518 1.18 10.47 1.22
N TYR A 519 -0.08 10.14 0.96
CA TYR A 519 -0.70 10.48 -0.32
C TYR A 519 -0.75 11.99 -0.54
N GLU A 520 -1.16 12.76 0.47
CA GLU A 520 -1.21 14.22 0.39
C GLU A 520 0.19 14.86 0.22
N ILE A 521 1.23 14.24 0.79
CA ILE A 521 2.62 14.66 0.59
C ILE A 521 3.04 14.43 -0.86
N GLY A 522 2.75 13.25 -1.40
CA GLY A 522 2.97 12.95 -2.83
C GLY A 522 2.24 13.91 -3.75
N TYR A 523 0.99 14.26 -3.42
CA TYR A 523 0.17 15.22 -4.17
C TYR A 523 0.79 16.63 -4.15
N ALA A 524 1.19 17.12 -2.98
CA ALA A 524 1.86 18.41 -2.83
C ALA A 524 3.20 18.45 -3.59
N LEU A 525 3.97 17.35 -3.56
CA LEU A 525 5.22 17.22 -4.29
C LEU A 525 4.98 17.24 -5.80
N LYS A 526 3.97 16.51 -6.32
CA LYS A 526 3.56 16.56 -7.73
C LYS A 526 3.25 17.99 -8.18
N ASN A 527 2.50 18.74 -7.37
CA ASN A 527 2.18 20.14 -7.65
C ASN A 527 3.42 21.05 -7.64
N ALA A 528 4.37 20.82 -6.73
CA ALA A 528 5.64 21.56 -6.73
C ALA A 528 6.41 21.34 -8.03
N TYR A 529 6.40 20.12 -8.58
CA TYR A 529 7.05 19.80 -9.85
C TYR A 529 6.33 20.46 -11.03
N ALA A 530 5.00 20.43 -11.05
CA ALA A 530 4.19 21.06 -12.09
C ALA A 530 4.44 22.57 -12.25
N ASN A 531 4.91 23.23 -11.18
CA ASN A 531 5.26 24.66 -11.19
C ASN A 531 6.69 24.97 -11.66
N LEU A 532 7.52 23.96 -11.95
CA LEU A 532 8.87 24.18 -12.48
C LEU A 532 8.80 24.68 -13.93
N PRO A 533 9.75 25.53 -14.37
CA PRO A 533 9.88 25.92 -15.78
C PRO A 533 10.50 24.78 -16.59
N LYS A 534 9.89 23.60 -16.56
CA LYS A 534 10.40 22.36 -17.15
C LYS A 534 9.35 21.74 -18.05
N GLU A 535 9.75 21.44 -19.29
CA GLU A 535 8.94 20.58 -20.16
C GLU A 535 8.88 19.17 -19.56
N ASN A 536 7.70 18.54 -19.60
CA ASN A 536 7.46 17.20 -19.06
C ASN A 536 7.73 17.09 -17.54
N ALA A 537 7.33 18.12 -16.79
CA ALA A 537 7.52 18.16 -15.33
C ALA A 537 6.76 17.03 -14.61
N GLU A 538 5.57 16.66 -15.11
CA GLU A 538 4.78 15.55 -14.57
C GLU A 538 5.47 14.20 -14.81
N GLU A 539 5.98 13.94 -16.02
CA GLU A 539 6.74 12.73 -16.32
C GLU A 539 8.02 12.65 -15.47
N SER A 540 8.64 13.79 -15.19
CA SER A 540 9.80 13.88 -14.31
C SER A 540 9.47 13.54 -12.88
N PHE A 541 8.35 14.04 -12.35
CA PHE A 541 7.83 13.63 -11.04
C PHE A 541 7.56 12.12 -11.03
N ASN A 542 6.87 11.59 -12.03
CA ASN A 542 6.54 10.17 -12.13
C ASN A 542 7.79 9.29 -12.12
N GLY A 543 8.87 9.69 -12.81
CA GLY A 543 10.15 8.97 -12.78
C GLY A 543 10.83 8.97 -11.40
N ILE A 544 10.78 10.09 -10.69
CA ILE A 544 11.36 10.23 -9.34
C ILE A 544 10.53 9.46 -8.31
N TYR A 545 9.21 9.59 -8.37
CA TYR A 545 8.29 8.87 -7.50
C TYR A 545 8.37 7.36 -7.73
N LYS A 546 8.49 6.91 -8.98
CA LYS A 546 8.70 5.49 -9.30
C LYS A 546 10.04 4.95 -8.78
N ASN A 547 11.12 5.73 -8.86
CA ASN A 547 12.41 5.34 -8.25
C ASN A 547 12.24 5.13 -6.74
N LEU A 548 11.55 6.07 -6.09
CA LEU A 548 11.25 6.02 -4.67
C LEU A 548 10.44 4.77 -4.27
N THR A 549 9.42 4.42 -5.05
CA THR A 549 8.48 3.33 -4.76
C THR A 549 8.94 1.96 -5.25
N SER A 550 9.99 1.89 -6.07
CA SER A 550 10.48 0.64 -6.67
C SER A 550 10.90 -0.45 -5.66
N SER A 551 11.19 -0.07 -4.41
CA SER A 551 11.48 -0.99 -3.30
C SER A 551 10.26 -1.34 -2.44
N LEU A 552 9.09 -0.77 -2.77
CA LEU A 552 7.85 -0.94 -2.00
C LEU A 552 6.95 -1.99 -2.65
N TYR A 553 6.81 -1.93 -3.97
CA TYR A 553 5.92 -2.79 -4.73
C TYR A 553 6.32 -2.89 -6.20
N SER A 554 5.76 -3.88 -6.89
CA SER A 554 5.86 -4.05 -8.34
C SER A 554 4.46 -4.22 -8.92
N GLY A 555 4.01 -3.25 -9.71
CA GLY A 555 2.58 -3.13 -9.99
C GLY A 555 1.82 -2.92 -8.67
N THR A 556 0.70 -3.60 -8.52
CA THR A 556 -0.12 -3.63 -7.31
C THR A 556 0.27 -4.74 -6.33
N ARG A 557 1.50 -5.28 -6.42
CA ARG A 557 1.99 -6.33 -5.50
C ARG A 557 3.02 -5.78 -4.53
N VAL A 558 2.66 -5.77 -3.25
CA VAL A 558 3.50 -5.32 -2.14
C VAL A 558 4.66 -6.30 -1.94
N ASN A 559 5.87 -5.78 -1.91
CA ASN A 559 7.09 -6.56 -1.69
C ASN A 559 8.13 -5.70 -0.98
N THR A 560 7.89 -5.43 0.30
CA THR A 560 8.75 -4.54 1.08
C THR A 560 8.87 -4.99 2.52
N THR A 561 9.85 -4.41 3.21
CA THR A 561 10.11 -4.61 4.64
C THR A 561 9.92 -3.31 5.38
N VAL A 562 9.81 -3.37 6.71
CA VAL A 562 9.73 -2.18 7.56
C VAL A 562 10.90 -1.22 7.29
N GLN A 563 12.11 -1.74 7.10
CA GLN A 563 13.32 -0.95 6.85
C GLN A 563 13.30 -0.28 5.46
N SER A 564 12.96 -1.05 4.41
CA SER A 564 12.86 -0.51 3.05
C SER A 564 11.77 0.55 2.93
N PHE A 565 10.62 0.31 3.57
CA PHE A 565 9.53 1.27 3.64
C PHE A 565 9.93 2.55 4.40
N ALA A 566 10.54 2.41 5.59
CA ALA A 566 11.00 3.56 6.37
C ALA A 566 12.03 4.42 5.60
N ALA A 567 12.92 3.79 4.83
CA ALA A 567 13.88 4.50 3.98
C ALA A 567 13.19 5.25 2.83
N ALA A 568 12.22 4.62 2.15
CA ALA A 568 11.43 5.28 1.11
C ALA A 568 10.59 6.43 1.69
N ARG A 569 9.95 6.23 2.84
CA ARG A 569 9.21 7.28 3.55
C ARG A 569 10.10 8.47 3.89
N ARG A 570 11.30 8.25 4.45
CA ARG A 570 12.24 9.34 4.73
C ARG A 570 12.60 10.12 3.47
N ASN A 571 12.87 9.42 2.38
CA ASN A 571 13.16 10.05 1.09
C ASN A 571 11.99 10.89 0.57
N LEU A 572 10.73 10.44 0.72
CA LEU A 572 9.55 11.26 0.37
C LEU A 572 9.53 12.57 1.15
N TYR A 573 9.79 12.50 2.46
CA TYR A 573 9.78 13.64 3.37
C TYR A 573 10.90 14.63 3.08
N ASP A 574 12.10 14.12 2.84
CA ASP A 574 13.26 14.91 2.45
C ASP A 574 13.01 15.64 1.12
N LEU A 575 12.44 14.95 0.12
CA LEU A 575 12.05 15.55 -1.15
C LEU A 575 10.96 16.62 -0.98
N ALA A 576 9.93 16.35 -0.17
CA ALA A 576 8.86 17.31 0.12
C ALA A 576 9.40 18.56 0.84
N ALA A 577 10.29 18.38 1.82
CA ALA A 577 10.92 19.49 2.54
C ALA A 577 11.83 20.32 1.63
N LEU A 578 12.62 19.67 0.76
CA LEU A 578 13.44 20.35 -0.24
C LEU A 578 12.60 21.15 -1.23
N ALA A 579 11.54 20.55 -1.77
CA ALA A 579 10.63 21.20 -2.70
C ALA A 579 9.85 22.34 -2.02
N GLY A 580 9.45 22.19 -0.76
CA GLY A 580 8.76 23.22 0.03
C GLY A 580 9.65 24.35 0.57
N SER A 581 10.97 24.17 0.54
CA SER A 581 11.92 25.18 1.03
C SER A 581 11.95 26.44 0.16
N GLU A 582 12.54 27.53 0.68
CA GLU A 582 12.74 28.76 -0.12
C GLU A 582 13.61 28.51 -1.36
N ALA A 583 14.54 27.55 -1.27
CA ALA A 583 15.37 27.12 -2.39
C ALA A 583 14.62 26.27 -3.43
N ASN A 584 13.42 25.75 -3.10
CA ASN A 584 12.53 24.96 -3.96
C ASN A 584 13.32 23.95 -4.81
N VAL A 585 13.98 23.02 -4.12
CA VAL A 585 14.87 22.04 -4.76
C VAL A 585 14.07 20.82 -5.19
N CYS A 586 14.08 20.52 -6.48
CA CYS A 586 13.40 19.36 -7.06
C CYS A 586 14.37 18.51 -7.87
N LEU A 587 14.52 17.24 -7.51
CA LEU A 587 15.23 16.26 -8.33
C LEU A 587 14.31 15.86 -9.49
N THR A 588 14.80 15.79 -10.70
CA THR A 588 14.04 15.56 -11.93
C THR A 588 14.85 14.64 -12.85
N ASN A 589 14.22 14.09 -13.91
CA ASN A 589 14.88 13.26 -14.92
C ASN A 589 15.82 12.19 -14.33
N PHE A 590 15.31 11.32 -13.45
CA PHE A 590 16.08 10.17 -13.01
C PHE A 590 16.28 9.20 -14.18
N THR A 591 17.53 8.82 -14.44
CA THR A 591 17.87 7.75 -15.39
C THR A 591 18.69 6.68 -14.70
N ASP A 592 18.40 5.42 -14.99
CA ASP A 592 19.24 4.25 -14.73
C ASP A 592 19.41 3.57 -16.10
N ASP A 593 20.65 3.41 -16.55
CA ASP A 593 20.93 2.72 -17.81
C ASP A 593 20.97 1.20 -17.67
N ASP A 594 20.67 0.69 -16.46
CA ASP A 594 20.75 -0.71 -16.06
C ASP A 594 22.19 -1.28 -16.00
N TYR A 595 23.22 -0.45 -16.24
CA TYR A 595 24.65 -0.78 -16.10
C TYR A 595 25.29 -0.14 -14.86
N GLY A 596 24.49 0.49 -14.00
CA GLY A 596 24.98 1.20 -12.83
C GLY A 596 25.50 2.60 -13.15
N HIS A 597 25.09 3.19 -14.29
CA HIS A 597 25.24 4.61 -14.55
C HIS A 597 23.90 5.29 -14.28
N LEU A 598 23.82 5.96 -13.13
CA LEU A 598 22.63 6.70 -12.72
C LEU A 598 22.82 8.19 -12.99
N SER A 599 21.75 8.90 -13.32
CA SER A 599 21.80 10.36 -13.36
C SER A 599 20.53 11.02 -12.84
N TYR A 600 20.71 12.25 -12.34
CA TYR A 600 19.64 13.14 -11.91
C TYR A 600 19.89 14.54 -12.49
N GLU A 601 18.83 15.19 -12.90
CA GLU A 601 18.81 16.64 -13.10
C GLU A 601 18.17 17.29 -11.88
N ILE A 602 18.71 18.39 -11.37
CA ILE A 602 18.19 19.04 -10.16
C ILE A 602 17.90 20.49 -10.45
N TYR A 603 16.70 20.94 -10.13
CA TYR A 603 16.31 22.35 -10.15
C TYR A 603 16.43 22.91 -8.74
N ALA A 604 17.06 24.07 -8.59
CA ALA A 604 17.02 24.87 -7.37
C ALA A 604 16.90 26.35 -7.75
N LYS A 605 16.17 27.15 -6.96
CA LYS A 605 16.09 28.60 -7.19
C LYS A 605 17.48 29.24 -7.10
N LYS A 606 17.69 30.28 -7.91
CA LYS A 606 18.93 31.05 -7.91
C LYS A 606 19.20 31.67 -6.54
N GLY A 607 20.49 31.77 -6.19
CA GLY A 607 20.94 32.41 -4.96
C GLY A 607 21.14 31.47 -3.77
N TYR A 608 20.95 30.16 -3.95
CA TYR A 608 21.19 29.15 -2.94
C TYR A 608 22.31 28.18 -3.35
N ASP A 609 23.19 27.87 -2.40
CA ASP A 609 24.30 26.94 -2.60
C ASP A 609 23.82 25.49 -2.40
N LEU A 610 23.52 24.79 -3.50
CA LEU A 610 23.24 23.35 -3.47
C LEU A 610 24.55 22.56 -3.35
N LYS A 611 24.59 21.57 -2.45
CA LYS A 611 25.76 20.72 -2.22
C LYS A 611 25.42 19.24 -2.44
N ASN A 612 26.40 18.45 -2.85
CA ASN A 612 26.36 16.98 -2.82
C ASN A 612 27.58 16.44 -2.05
N GLY A 613 27.38 15.62 -1.03
CA GLY A 613 28.47 15.09 -0.19
C GLY A 613 29.33 16.21 0.42
N GLY A 614 28.68 17.31 0.83
CA GLY A 614 29.32 18.51 1.39
C GLY A 614 30.00 19.44 0.37
N LYS A 615 30.08 19.07 -0.91
CA LYS A 615 30.70 19.89 -1.97
C LYS A 615 29.65 20.72 -2.70
N THR A 616 29.87 22.03 -2.80
CA THR A 616 29.01 22.93 -3.59
C THR A 616 29.02 22.54 -5.07
N LEU A 617 27.84 22.41 -5.65
CA LEU A 617 27.63 22.09 -7.05
C LEU A 617 27.73 23.36 -7.91
N THR A 618 28.10 23.18 -9.18
CA THR A 618 28.07 24.25 -10.18
C THR A 618 26.92 23.95 -11.14
N PRO A 619 26.02 24.92 -11.42
CA PRO A 619 24.93 24.68 -12.34
C PRO A 619 25.45 24.50 -13.77
N VAL A 620 24.84 23.59 -14.52
CA VAL A 620 25.14 23.35 -15.93
C VAL A 620 24.41 24.36 -16.84
N ARG A 621 23.27 24.89 -16.37
CA ARG A 621 22.51 25.94 -17.05
C ARG A 621 21.57 26.68 -16.10
N GLU A 622 21.06 27.81 -16.56
CA GLU A 622 19.97 28.55 -15.92
C GLU A 622 18.67 28.34 -16.71
N ASN A 623 17.54 28.32 -16.02
CA ASN A 623 16.22 28.19 -16.62
C ASN A 623 15.18 29.00 -15.81
N GLY A 624 14.78 30.15 -16.33
CA GLY A 624 13.95 31.10 -15.58
C GLY A 624 14.63 31.54 -14.29
N ASP A 625 13.95 31.40 -13.15
CA ASP A 625 14.48 31.72 -11.81
C ASP A 625 15.25 30.57 -11.15
N TYR A 626 15.52 29.50 -11.90
CA TYR A 626 16.19 28.30 -11.41
C TYR A 626 17.58 28.13 -12.02
N SER A 627 18.49 27.63 -11.20
CA SER A 627 19.75 27.02 -11.60
C SER A 627 19.54 25.51 -11.70
N VAL A 628 20.02 24.92 -12.80
CA VAL A 628 19.86 23.49 -13.07
C VAL A 628 21.22 22.79 -12.97
N TYR A 629 21.25 21.68 -12.27
CA TYR A 629 22.44 20.86 -12.00
C TYR A 629 22.24 19.48 -12.60
N GLU A 630 23.35 18.83 -12.96
CA GLU A 630 23.35 17.42 -13.37
C GLU A 630 24.30 16.65 -12.46
N LEU A 631 23.81 15.54 -11.91
CA LEU A 631 24.60 14.59 -11.13
C LEU A 631 24.57 13.24 -11.82
N ALA A 632 25.75 12.71 -12.11
CA ALA A 632 25.93 11.35 -12.61
C ALA A 632 26.69 10.52 -11.59
N PHE A 633 26.30 9.26 -11.44
CA PHE A 633 26.88 8.30 -10.51
C PHE A 633 27.23 7.03 -11.25
N ASP A 634 28.51 6.68 -11.22
CA ASP A 634 28.98 5.35 -11.61
C ASP A 634 29.03 4.48 -10.35
N LEU A 635 28.15 3.49 -10.25
CA LEU A 635 28.04 2.55 -9.13
C LEU A 635 29.26 1.62 -9.07
N SER A 636 30.43 2.18 -8.82
CA SER A 636 31.74 1.52 -8.88
C SER A 636 32.30 1.20 -7.49
N LYS A 637 31.73 1.81 -6.45
CA LYS A 637 32.08 1.60 -5.04
C LYS A 637 31.15 0.59 -4.40
N ASP A 638 31.60 0.02 -3.28
CA ASP A 638 30.80 -0.90 -2.46
C ASP A 638 29.54 -0.22 -1.94
N GLU A 639 29.59 1.08 -1.63
CA GLU A 639 28.40 1.88 -1.30
C GLU A 639 28.40 3.18 -2.12
N ASN A 640 27.26 3.49 -2.73
CA ASN A 640 27.06 4.71 -3.50
C ASN A 640 25.81 5.43 -2.97
N GLU A 641 25.91 6.74 -2.86
CA GLU A 641 24.84 7.58 -2.31
C GLU A 641 24.77 8.91 -3.03
N ILE A 642 23.59 9.51 -2.98
CA ILE A 642 23.38 10.93 -3.20
C ILE A 642 23.10 11.57 -1.84
N ALA A 643 23.79 12.68 -1.54
CA ALA A 643 23.69 13.37 -0.25
C ALA A 643 23.58 14.88 -0.49
N LEU A 644 22.37 15.32 -0.83
CA LEU A 644 22.10 16.72 -1.12
C LEU A 644 21.93 17.53 0.17
N SER A 645 22.41 18.77 0.14
CA SER A 645 22.06 19.75 1.18
C SER A 645 21.97 21.16 0.63
N VAL A 646 21.05 21.94 1.18
CA VAL A 646 20.89 23.38 0.89
C VAL A 646 20.54 24.14 2.16
N ALA A 647 21.17 25.30 2.35
CA ALA A 647 20.88 26.18 3.48
C ALA A 647 19.99 27.35 3.01
N CYS A 648 18.81 27.48 3.61
CA CYS A 648 17.88 28.59 3.35
C CYS A 648 16.97 28.82 4.57
N GLY A 649 16.46 30.05 4.75
CA GLY A 649 15.60 30.38 5.90
C GLY A 649 16.22 30.10 7.29
N GLY A 650 17.55 30.07 7.43
CA GLY A 650 18.24 29.72 8.67
C GLY A 650 18.24 28.22 9.02
N LYS A 651 17.81 27.35 8.10
CA LYS A 651 17.75 25.90 8.23
C LYS A 651 18.62 25.22 7.17
N ILE A 652 18.89 23.93 7.37
CA ILE A 652 19.54 23.07 6.37
C ILE A 652 18.54 21.97 6.02
N TYR A 653 18.24 21.85 4.73
CA TYR A 653 17.42 20.79 4.17
C TYR A 653 18.33 19.77 3.52
N THR A 654 18.05 18.48 3.74
CA THR A 654 18.88 17.37 3.29
C THR A 654 18.06 16.35 2.53
N PHE A 655 18.71 15.62 1.62
CA PHE A 655 18.18 14.41 1.01
C PHE A 655 19.32 13.42 0.86
N GLU A 656 19.20 12.29 1.54
CA GLU A 656 20.21 11.24 1.55
C GLU A 656 19.58 9.93 1.08
N LYS A 657 20.06 9.42 -0.05
CA LYS A 657 19.56 8.16 -0.61
C LYS A 657 20.71 7.26 -1.01
N TYR A 658 20.69 6.04 -0.47
CA TYR A 658 21.51 4.94 -0.95
C TYR A 658 21.08 4.56 -2.37
N LEU A 659 22.05 4.58 -3.29
CA LEU A 659 21.87 4.32 -4.72
C LEU A 659 22.20 2.86 -5.10
N GLY A 660 22.70 2.06 -4.15
CA GLY A 660 23.14 0.70 -4.40
C GLY A 660 24.65 0.54 -4.23
N GLY A 661 25.08 -0.71 -4.12
CA GLY A 661 26.49 -1.05 -4.11
C GLY A 661 27.06 -1.18 -5.51
N LYS A 662 28.20 -1.84 -5.62
CA LYS A 662 28.94 -1.92 -6.88
C LYS A 662 28.15 -2.66 -7.95
N VAL A 663 28.21 -2.16 -9.19
CA VAL A 663 27.69 -2.82 -10.38
C VAL A 663 28.85 -3.28 -11.25
N THR A 664 28.75 -4.51 -11.75
CA THR A 664 29.70 -5.08 -12.70
C THR A 664 28.97 -5.56 -13.94
N ALA A 665 29.31 -5.00 -15.11
CA ALA A 665 28.78 -5.42 -16.40
C ALA A 665 29.66 -6.52 -17.02
N TYR A 666 29.02 -7.60 -17.46
CA TYR A 666 29.66 -8.76 -18.08
C TYR A 666 29.22 -8.88 -19.54
N LYS A 667 30.18 -8.78 -20.47
CA LYS A 667 29.91 -8.76 -21.91
C LYS A 667 29.67 -10.16 -22.49
N ALA A 668 28.96 -10.25 -23.62
CA ALA A 668 28.58 -11.51 -24.26
C ALA A 668 29.73 -12.50 -24.44
N GLU A 669 30.93 -12.00 -24.75
CA GLU A 669 32.13 -12.79 -24.97
C GLU A 669 32.51 -13.64 -23.75
N GLN A 670 32.20 -13.16 -22.54
CA GLN A 670 32.45 -13.86 -21.27
C GLN A 670 31.50 -15.05 -21.05
N PHE A 671 30.50 -15.22 -21.91
CA PHE A 671 29.53 -16.30 -21.86
C PHE A 671 29.70 -17.32 -23.01
N ALA A 672 30.75 -17.19 -23.82
CA ALA A 672 31.01 -18.13 -24.89
C ALA A 672 31.27 -19.55 -24.36
N GLY A 673 30.47 -20.51 -24.83
CA GLY A 673 30.55 -21.92 -24.40
C GLY A 673 29.78 -22.26 -23.12
N ASN A 674 29.04 -21.31 -22.55
CA ASN A 674 28.32 -21.47 -21.28
C ASN A 674 26.87 -21.96 -21.45
N PHE A 675 26.45 -22.27 -22.68
CA PHE A 675 25.09 -22.68 -23.04
C PHE A 675 25.04 -24.16 -23.38
N SER A 676 24.08 -24.89 -22.79
CA SER A 676 23.93 -26.32 -22.99
C SER A 676 22.47 -26.76 -22.98
N VAL A 677 22.22 -27.97 -23.48
CA VAL A 677 20.88 -28.57 -23.49
C VAL A 677 20.42 -28.85 -22.07
N LEU A 678 19.24 -28.36 -21.70
CA LEU A 678 18.58 -28.70 -20.44
C LEU A 678 17.65 -29.91 -20.61
N ASP A 679 16.67 -29.85 -21.51
CA ASP A 679 15.83 -31.00 -21.83
C ASP A 679 15.29 -31.02 -23.28
N GLY A 680 15.74 -32.00 -24.07
CA GLY A 680 15.10 -32.44 -25.30
C GLY A 680 15.18 -31.50 -26.53
N ALA A 681 15.63 -30.25 -26.37
CA ALA A 681 15.87 -29.30 -27.46
C ALA A 681 17.38 -29.10 -27.67
N THR A 682 17.84 -29.05 -28.92
CA THR A 682 19.24 -28.68 -29.23
C THR A 682 19.47 -27.20 -28.91
N VAL A 683 20.68 -26.86 -28.47
CA VAL A 683 21.07 -25.47 -28.20
C VAL A 683 22.37 -25.20 -28.93
N GLU A 684 22.39 -24.17 -29.76
CA GLU A 684 23.59 -23.65 -30.41
C GLU A 684 23.75 -22.19 -30.00
N ALA A 685 24.96 -21.80 -29.61
CA ALA A 685 25.26 -20.44 -29.20
C ALA A 685 26.53 -19.97 -29.90
N GLU A 686 26.48 -18.81 -30.54
CA GLU A 686 27.60 -18.22 -31.26
C GLU A 686 27.69 -16.71 -31.03
N LEU A 687 28.91 -16.18 -31.00
CA LEU A 687 29.14 -14.75 -30.95
C LEU A 687 28.88 -14.13 -32.33
N VAL A 688 28.08 -13.08 -32.37
CA VAL A 688 27.73 -12.32 -33.58
C VAL A 688 27.87 -10.82 -33.32
N PRO A 689 28.13 -10.00 -34.34
CA PRO A 689 28.02 -8.56 -34.20
C PRO A 689 26.62 -8.14 -33.74
N ALA A 690 26.53 -7.09 -32.93
CA ALA A 690 25.26 -6.53 -32.47
C ALA A 690 24.35 -6.17 -33.66
N LEU A 691 23.07 -6.57 -33.58
CA LEU A 691 22.13 -6.37 -34.68
C LEU A 691 21.74 -4.91 -34.91
N THR A 692 21.93 -4.07 -33.89
CA THR A 692 21.63 -2.63 -33.91
C THR A 692 22.76 -1.78 -34.50
N GLY A 693 23.87 -2.41 -34.93
CA GLY A 693 25.09 -1.71 -35.35
C GLY A 693 26.01 -1.36 -34.18
N GLY A 694 27.23 -0.90 -34.48
CA GLY A 694 28.28 -0.62 -33.50
C GLY A 694 29.40 -1.67 -33.48
N ASN A 695 30.27 -1.60 -32.47
CA ASN A 695 31.40 -2.52 -32.27
C ASN A 695 31.12 -3.62 -31.24
N ASP A 696 29.90 -3.71 -30.72
CA ASP A 696 29.52 -4.68 -29.69
C ASP A 696 29.28 -6.08 -30.29
N THR A 697 29.56 -7.11 -29.49
CA THR A 697 29.28 -8.50 -29.81
C THR A 697 28.15 -9.02 -28.92
N TRP A 698 27.21 -9.76 -29.48
CA TRP A 698 26.13 -10.43 -28.77
C TRP A 698 26.22 -11.95 -28.92
N MET A 699 25.61 -12.68 -28.00
CA MET A 699 25.47 -14.13 -28.09
C MET A 699 24.14 -14.49 -28.78
N ASN A 700 24.18 -15.05 -29.98
CA ASN A 700 23.02 -15.60 -30.67
C ASN A 700 22.73 -17.01 -30.14
N VAL A 701 21.67 -17.17 -29.35
CA VAL A 701 21.26 -18.46 -28.78
C VAL A 701 20.10 -19.03 -29.59
N LYS A 702 20.38 -20.09 -30.35
CA LYS A 702 19.39 -20.83 -31.15
C LYS A 702 18.93 -22.04 -30.37
N VAL A 703 17.62 -22.16 -30.17
CA VAL A 703 17.01 -23.28 -29.45
C VAL A 703 16.13 -24.07 -30.42
N GLY A 704 16.49 -25.34 -30.63
CA GLY A 704 15.79 -26.25 -31.50
C GLY A 704 14.34 -26.51 -31.11
N LYS A 705 13.61 -27.23 -31.97
CA LYS A 705 12.25 -27.67 -31.65
C LYS A 705 12.27 -28.63 -30.48
N ALA A 706 11.37 -28.43 -29.51
CA ALA A 706 11.21 -29.38 -28.41
C ALA A 706 10.50 -30.66 -28.87
N ALA A 707 10.91 -31.81 -28.33
CA ALA A 707 10.16 -33.05 -28.48
C ALA A 707 8.75 -32.92 -27.85
N SER A 708 7.77 -33.70 -28.35
CA SER A 708 6.37 -33.51 -27.95
C SER A 708 6.18 -33.54 -26.42
N LYS A 709 5.52 -32.50 -25.87
CA LYS A 709 5.23 -32.28 -24.43
C LYS A 709 6.35 -31.62 -23.59
N LYS A 710 7.48 -31.19 -24.17
CA LYS A 710 8.55 -30.47 -23.45
C LYS A 710 8.65 -29.00 -23.85
N TRP A 711 9.19 -28.16 -22.97
CA TRP A 711 9.45 -26.74 -23.21
C TRP A 711 10.66 -26.55 -24.12
N GLN A 712 10.72 -25.46 -24.89
CA GLN A 712 11.98 -25.01 -25.48
C GLN A 712 12.79 -24.34 -24.37
N ASN A 713 13.98 -24.87 -24.11
CA ASN A 713 14.78 -24.41 -22.99
C ASN A 713 16.27 -24.62 -23.23
N PHE A 714 17.06 -23.89 -22.46
CA PHE A 714 18.50 -24.11 -22.36
C PHE A 714 18.98 -23.88 -20.93
N LYS A 715 20.12 -24.49 -20.64
CA LYS A 715 20.88 -24.31 -19.41
C LYS A 715 22.01 -23.32 -19.68
N TRP A 716 22.17 -22.34 -18.79
CA TRP A 716 23.25 -21.37 -18.81
C TRP A 716 24.07 -21.47 -17.51
N THR A 717 25.32 -21.91 -17.63
CA THR A 717 26.28 -22.06 -16.51
C THR A 717 27.34 -20.98 -16.58
N ASN A 718 27.61 -20.20 -15.55
CA ASN A 718 28.73 -19.25 -15.54
C ASN A 718 29.25 -19.03 -14.11
N GLU A 719 30.51 -18.60 -13.98
CA GLU A 719 31.11 -18.27 -12.69
C GLU A 719 30.37 -17.12 -11.99
N LEU A 720 29.81 -16.17 -12.75
CA LEU A 720 28.93 -15.14 -12.22
C LEU A 720 27.81 -15.75 -11.38
N PHE A 721 27.07 -16.72 -11.93
CA PHE A 721 25.93 -17.31 -11.24
C PHE A 721 26.37 -18.12 -10.01
N SER A 722 27.48 -18.86 -10.12
CA SER A 722 27.98 -19.65 -9.00
C SER A 722 28.58 -18.82 -7.86
N SER A 723 28.90 -17.54 -8.14
CA SER A 723 29.41 -16.57 -7.16
C SER A 723 28.32 -15.82 -6.39
N LEU A 724 27.05 -15.91 -6.82
CA LEU A 724 25.93 -15.23 -6.16
C LEU A 724 25.82 -15.66 -4.68
N ASN A 725 25.59 -14.68 -3.82
CA ASN A 725 25.54 -14.84 -2.37
C ASN A 725 24.71 -13.72 -1.73
N ALA A 726 24.72 -13.62 -0.40
CA ALA A 726 23.92 -12.62 0.34
C ALA A 726 24.26 -11.16 0.02
N GLN A 727 25.43 -10.90 -0.59
CA GLN A 727 25.83 -9.59 -1.09
C GLN A 727 25.35 -9.32 -2.53
N SER A 728 24.68 -10.26 -3.19
CA SER A 728 24.11 -10.06 -4.53
C SER A 728 22.69 -9.49 -4.40
N LYS A 729 22.39 -8.35 -5.03
CA LYS A 729 21.06 -7.72 -4.99
C LYS A 729 20.18 -8.10 -6.18
N LYS A 730 20.68 -7.86 -7.39
CA LYS A 730 19.96 -8.15 -8.64
C LYS A 730 20.90 -8.53 -9.79
N LEU A 731 20.38 -9.30 -10.73
CA LEU A 731 20.96 -9.52 -12.06
C LEU A 731 20.05 -8.90 -13.11
N VAL A 732 20.64 -8.19 -14.07
CA VAL A 732 19.94 -7.59 -15.20
C VAL A 732 20.49 -8.17 -16.49
N PHE A 733 19.62 -8.80 -17.28
CA PHE A 733 19.97 -9.41 -18.55
C PHE A 733 19.41 -8.55 -19.69
N HIS A 734 20.28 -8.14 -20.60
CA HIS A 734 19.89 -7.44 -21.82
C HIS A 734 19.70 -8.46 -22.95
N ILE A 735 18.45 -8.68 -23.34
CA ILE A 735 18.06 -9.71 -24.31
C ILE A 735 17.34 -9.07 -25.49
N TYR A 736 17.95 -9.16 -26.66
CA TYR A 736 17.32 -8.74 -27.91
C TYR A 736 16.58 -9.91 -28.57
N LEU A 737 15.30 -9.72 -28.86
CA LEU A 737 14.49 -10.67 -29.63
C LEU A 737 14.29 -10.14 -31.05
N SER A 738 14.84 -10.83 -32.05
CA SER A 738 14.57 -10.49 -33.45
C SER A 738 13.26 -11.12 -33.93
N GLY A 739 12.62 -10.48 -34.91
CA GLY A 739 11.38 -10.95 -35.52
C GLY A 739 10.21 -10.04 -35.18
N ASP A 740 8.99 -10.57 -35.28
CA ASP A 740 7.72 -9.85 -35.12
C ASP A 740 6.81 -10.43 -34.03
N LYS A 741 7.24 -11.52 -33.36
CA LYS A 741 6.44 -12.23 -32.35
C LYS A 741 7.03 -12.10 -30.97
N GLU A 742 6.14 -11.99 -29.99
CA GLU A 742 6.49 -12.05 -28.59
C GLU A 742 6.85 -13.48 -28.16
N LEU A 743 7.70 -13.59 -27.12
CA LEU A 743 8.18 -14.86 -26.60
C LEU A 743 8.10 -14.88 -25.06
N PRO A 744 7.18 -15.67 -24.46
CA PRO A 744 7.16 -15.84 -23.02
C PRO A 744 8.48 -16.45 -22.52
N LEU A 745 9.04 -15.89 -21.45
CA LEU A 745 10.28 -16.33 -20.82
C LEU A 745 10.02 -16.62 -19.34
N THR A 746 10.51 -17.77 -18.87
CA THR A 746 10.71 -18.03 -17.44
C THR A 746 12.18 -18.33 -17.20
N VAL A 747 12.80 -17.64 -16.26
CA VAL A 747 14.16 -17.90 -15.79
C VAL A 747 14.06 -18.59 -14.44
N SER A 748 14.66 -19.76 -14.31
CA SER A 748 14.69 -20.54 -13.07
C SER A 748 16.13 -20.85 -12.67
N ALA A 749 16.42 -21.01 -11.38
CA ALA A 749 17.73 -21.43 -10.89
C ALA A 749 17.73 -22.87 -10.39
N LYS A 750 18.78 -23.60 -10.73
CA LYS A 750 19.18 -24.83 -10.05
C LYS A 750 20.28 -24.48 -9.06
N TYR A 751 20.05 -24.77 -7.78
CA TYR A 751 21.03 -24.57 -6.71
C TYR A 751 21.74 -25.87 -6.35
N LYS A 752 22.97 -25.76 -5.82
CA LYS A 752 23.80 -26.92 -5.46
C LYS A 752 23.14 -27.82 -4.42
N ASN A 753 22.50 -27.23 -3.43
CA ASN A 753 21.91 -27.95 -2.29
C ASN A 753 20.39 -28.15 -2.42
N SER A 754 19.78 -27.76 -3.55
CA SER A 754 18.35 -27.97 -3.81
C SER A 754 18.14 -28.99 -4.92
N SER A 755 17.22 -29.94 -4.73
CA SER A 755 16.79 -30.85 -5.80
C SER A 755 15.82 -30.18 -6.80
N ILE A 756 15.19 -29.07 -6.42
CA ILE A 756 14.11 -28.39 -7.15
C ILE A 756 14.64 -27.15 -7.88
N LEU A 757 14.16 -26.92 -9.12
CA LEU A 757 14.34 -25.67 -9.86
C LEU A 757 13.39 -24.61 -9.29
N SER A 758 13.91 -23.43 -8.97
CA SER A 758 13.09 -22.33 -8.45
C SER A 758 12.96 -21.25 -9.50
N ASP A 759 11.74 -20.84 -9.84
CA ASP A 759 11.51 -19.75 -10.78
C ASP A 759 11.96 -18.42 -10.15
N LEU A 760 12.79 -17.69 -10.88
CA LEU A 760 13.37 -16.41 -10.46
C LEU A 760 12.75 -15.21 -11.15
N SER A 761 12.32 -15.38 -12.41
CA SER A 761 11.70 -14.31 -13.19
C SER A 761 10.76 -14.89 -14.26
N LYS A 762 9.66 -14.19 -14.54
CA LYS A 762 8.69 -14.53 -15.58
C LYS A 762 8.30 -13.26 -16.32
N CYS A 763 8.48 -13.24 -17.63
CA CYS A 763 8.14 -12.09 -18.47
C CYS A 763 7.76 -12.53 -19.88
N THR A 764 7.32 -11.59 -20.71
CA THR A 764 7.15 -11.81 -22.15
C THR A 764 8.12 -10.90 -22.88
N LEU A 765 9.05 -11.49 -23.64
CA LEU A 765 9.98 -10.75 -24.48
C LEU A 765 9.23 -10.20 -25.68
N LYS A 766 9.37 -8.90 -25.94
CA LYS A 766 8.86 -8.22 -27.14
C LYS A 766 9.95 -8.16 -28.21
N PRO A 767 9.60 -8.08 -29.50
CA PRO A 767 10.57 -7.76 -30.54
C PRO A 767 11.39 -6.51 -30.21
N GLY A 768 12.71 -6.59 -30.38
CA GLY A 768 13.66 -5.54 -29.97
C GLY A 768 14.40 -5.88 -28.67
N MET A 769 15.01 -4.86 -28.05
CA MET A 769 15.74 -5.01 -26.79
C MET A 769 14.79 -5.16 -25.60
N ASN A 770 15.08 -6.10 -24.73
CA ASN A 770 14.35 -6.34 -23.49
C ASN A 770 15.32 -6.35 -22.31
N VAL A 771 14.86 -5.85 -21.18
CA VAL A 771 15.53 -5.95 -19.89
C VAL A 771 14.82 -7.02 -19.08
N VAL A 772 15.53 -8.09 -18.73
CA VAL A 772 15.02 -9.16 -17.86
C VAL A 772 15.75 -9.06 -16.53
N MET A 773 15.01 -8.87 -15.44
CA MET A 773 15.60 -8.65 -14.12
C MET A 773 15.29 -9.83 -13.18
N ILE A 774 16.29 -10.20 -12.39
CA ILE A 774 16.16 -11.07 -11.21
C ILE A 774 16.56 -10.21 -10.01
N SER A 775 15.62 -9.90 -9.13
CA SER A 775 15.83 -9.02 -7.96
C SER A 775 15.64 -9.77 -6.64
N GLY A 776 16.02 -9.14 -5.53
CA GLY A 776 15.84 -9.69 -4.18
C GLY A 776 16.75 -10.89 -3.89
N LEU A 777 17.88 -10.98 -4.59
CA LEU A 777 18.84 -12.07 -4.43
C LEU A 777 19.45 -12.09 -3.01
N ASP A 778 19.50 -10.96 -2.33
CA ASP A 778 20.01 -10.80 -0.97
C ASP A 778 19.08 -11.40 0.09
N ALA A 779 17.79 -11.54 -0.23
CA ALA A 779 16.83 -12.21 0.63
C ALA A 779 16.86 -13.74 0.51
N PHE A 780 17.70 -14.30 -0.35
CA PHE A 780 17.77 -15.76 -0.54
C PHE A 780 18.57 -16.41 0.60
N GLU A 781 18.12 -17.59 1.04
CA GLU A 781 18.82 -18.40 2.05
C GLU A 781 20.06 -19.09 1.44
N TRP A 782 21.09 -18.32 1.10
CA TRP A 782 22.28 -18.81 0.39
C TRP A 782 23.00 -19.96 1.10
N ASP A 783 23.00 -19.96 2.43
CA ASP A 783 23.55 -21.06 3.24
C ASP A 783 22.83 -22.38 2.99
N ARG A 784 21.50 -22.34 2.85
CA ARG A 784 20.70 -23.51 2.51
C ARG A 784 20.85 -23.90 1.05
N LEU A 785 20.95 -22.92 0.15
CA LEU A 785 20.94 -23.14 -1.30
C LEU A 785 22.31 -23.57 -1.87
N GLY A 786 23.44 -23.12 -1.30
CA GLY A 786 24.80 -23.51 -1.69
C GLY A 786 25.33 -22.88 -3.00
N GLY A 787 24.65 -21.84 -3.52
CA GLY A 787 24.98 -21.15 -4.77
C GLY A 787 24.27 -21.72 -6.00
N VAL A 788 24.26 -20.96 -7.11
CA VAL A 788 23.59 -21.36 -8.36
C VAL A 788 24.51 -22.24 -9.21
N GLU A 789 24.06 -23.44 -9.57
CA GLU A 789 24.74 -24.31 -10.54
C GLU A 789 24.52 -23.81 -11.98
N TYR A 790 23.28 -23.44 -12.29
CA TYR A 790 22.90 -22.88 -13.58
C TYR A 790 21.55 -22.17 -13.53
N LEU A 791 21.36 -21.29 -14.50
CA LEU A 791 20.06 -20.74 -14.83
C LEU A 791 19.43 -21.54 -15.99
N ALA A 792 18.15 -21.83 -15.86
CA ALA A 792 17.31 -22.48 -16.86
C ALA A 792 16.41 -21.41 -17.48
N PHE A 793 16.52 -21.23 -18.79
CA PHE A 793 15.67 -20.30 -19.55
C PHE A 793 14.62 -21.12 -20.30
N TYR A 794 13.34 -20.90 -20.00
CA TYR A 794 12.20 -21.54 -20.64
C TYR A 794 11.48 -20.54 -21.55
N LEU A 795 11.41 -20.85 -22.84
CA LEU A 795 10.94 -19.96 -23.90
C LEU A 795 9.58 -20.45 -24.45
N GLY A 796 8.47 -20.04 -23.83
CA GLY A 796 7.10 -20.21 -24.33
C GLY A 796 6.45 -21.60 -24.23
N ALA A 797 5.10 -21.64 -24.22
CA ALA A 797 4.26 -22.76 -23.77
C ALA A 797 3.47 -23.53 -24.85
N LYS A 798 3.50 -24.87 -24.74
CA LYS A 798 2.68 -25.94 -25.39
C LYS A 798 2.91 -26.28 -26.89
N LYS A 799 2.46 -27.50 -27.22
CA LYS A 799 2.81 -28.44 -28.31
C LYS A 799 2.83 -27.83 -29.73
N GLY A 800 3.96 -27.93 -30.45
CA GLY A 800 4.03 -27.67 -31.90
C GLY A 800 4.84 -26.44 -32.36
N ASN A 801 5.48 -25.71 -31.44
CA ASN A 801 6.22 -24.49 -31.76
C ASN A 801 7.47 -24.71 -32.65
N ALA A 802 7.78 -23.71 -33.49
CA ALA A 802 8.97 -23.67 -34.31
C ALA A 802 10.24 -23.46 -33.45
N ALA A 803 11.42 -23.73 -34.01
CA ALA A 803 12.68 -23.42 -33.33
C ALA A 803 12.74 -21.93 -32.97
N VAL A 804 13.27 -21.60 -31.80
CA VAL A 804 13.55 -20.21 -31.43
C VAL A 804 14.85 -19.83 -32.10
N ASN A 805 14.73 -19.09 -33.20
CA ASN A 805 15.82 -18.45 -33.91
C ASN A 805 15.62 -16.94 -33.75
N GLY A 806 16.57 -16.25 -33.12
CA GLY A 806 16.47 -14.82 -32.92
C GLY A 806 16.56 -14.31 -31.48
N LEU A 807 17.04 -15.14 -30.55
CA LEU A 807 17.30 -14.73 -29.17
C LEU A 807 18.78 -14.33 -29.06
N TYR A 808 19.06 -13.06 -28.77
CA TYR A 808 20.41 -12.54 -28.63
C TYR A 808 20.61 -12.01 -27.23
N ILE A 809 21.67 -12.44 -26.55
CA ILE A 809 22.05 -11.93 -25.24
C ILE A 809 23.17 -10.91 -25.46
N ALA A 810 22.93 -9.65 -25.07
CA ALA A 810 23.90 -8.58 -25.21
C ALA A 810 24.92 -8.62 -24.07
N ASP A 811 24.47 -8.49 -22.83
CA ASP A 811 25.31 -8.56 -21.64
C ASP A 811 24.46 -8.79 -20.38
N VAL A 812 25.14 -8.93 -19.25
CA VAL A 812 24.53 -9.09 -17.92
C VAL A 812 25.17 -8.11 -16.95
N ALA A 813 24.37 -7.28 -16.28
CA ALA A 813 24.83 -6.45 -15.17
C ALA A 813 24.51 -7.12 -13.83
N ALA A 814 25.49 -7.17 -12.94
CA ALA A 814 25.35 -7.74 -11.60
C ALA A 814 25.52 -6.65 -10.55
N TYR A 815 24.53 -6.53 -9.67
CA TYR A 815 24.48 -5.54 -8.61
C TYR A 815 24.81 -6.20 -7.28
N SER A 816 25.78 -5.64 -6.55
CA SER A 816 26.12 -6.02 -5.18
C SER A 816 25.59 -5.02 -4.14
N VAL A 817 25.52 -5.48 -2.88
CA VAL A 817 25.34 -4.66 -1.68
C VAL A 817 26.51 -3.71 -1.51
#